data_AF-A0A813IRT0-F1
#
_entry.id   AF-A0A813IRT0-F1
#
_cell.length_a   1.000
_cell.length_b   1.000
_cell.length_c   1.000
_cell.angle_alpha   90.00
_cell.angle_beta   90.00
_cell.angle_gamma   90.00
#
_symmetry.space_group_name_H-M   'P 1'
#
loop_
_entity.id
_entity.type
_entity.pdbx_description
1 polymer ?
#
loop_
_entity_poly.entity_id
_entity_poly.type
_entity_poly.pdbx_seq_one_letter_code
_entity_poly.pdbx_strand_id
1 'polypeptide(L)'
;MEDDNSRTKLVTRLRVARFRAIRGVEAALAQPRKTSAAEAVKVIQSVLTDDEKELLFQQLRKQPAFGEENQEDLLLQAQVAHHIAKQAANPVVQAAVASACVAVVGSRKKSRALFKAPIGSRSWRSAQGSTPLIKRGAPRKIASPAIFQEVRKYLLANATDTARRRKVGGRSVQMRNLKRSKRKLWTTSLAMQKLMKRSTWYVHLKKHHPEFVKMKCRTDVCAFCHKYDKVFLPSLRILVGQSESRVQALQPDYFDACQQQWDKMKLAGKTDPDDKLSLQYVRAAIKYMERMLAARAATILPDHAGALEHRGALHAEEASAIADLNKARSTLEVCEHHFSGVQRQSGFREGMIDKLDVSHVDIQLDFMENMSTPLGPEESQEWFWATARESITTLGFYAHYWKDGKEVHHYYHYISKIMNHDSAFSITAFNDLLGRLGLTSSHKVLHVWADCGPHFRSYEFVWNLVEVCRSRFPQVYLHFYLEHHGKGKNDGQFGLQRNWVVDYAREHVISTLENMTDALRCGAAETMRLDPPPAGPSYSIVPFQPAKPQVIKKLNNSRTKLMIEYTYCIRFDRRRNPQFGIEIKDFVYSDRIVDERNGVPIGDVVCEDIKPKEADWRFSYRKTTPEKEPLNVQLLQRRLAHQAHAKLVKVVSRCSPAVVLIAREEESS
;
A
#
# COMPACT_ATOMS: atom_id res chain seq x y z
N MET A 1 -4.55 -43.05 -45.75
CA MET A 1 -5.47 -43.16 -44.59
C MET A 1 -5.35 -44.49 -43.85
N GLU A 2 -4.90 -45.59 -44.47
CA GLU A 2 -4.69 -46.87 -43.74
C GLU A 2 -3.47 -46.89 -42.80
N ASP A 3 -2.45 -46.06 -43.06
CA ASP A 3 -1.20 -46.04 -42.28
C ASP A 3 -1.31 -45.32 -40.92
N ASP A 4 -2.27 -44.41 -40.75
CA ASP A 4 -2.46 -43.68 -39.48
C ASP A 4 -3.19 -44.54 -38.43
N ASN A 5 -3.98 -45.51 -38.90
CA ASN A 5 -4.69 -46.46 -38.05
C ASN A 5 -3.74 -47.56 -37.51
N SER A 6 -2.72 -47.95 -38.31
CA SER A 6 -1.68 -48.89 -37.89
C SER A 6 -0.83 -48.28 -36.74
N ARG A 7 -0.45 -47.01 -36.89
CA ARG A 7 0.35 -46.26 -35.91
C ARG A 7 -0.42 -46.01 -34.61
N THR A 8 -1.70 -45.70 -34.70
CA THR A 8 -2.56 -45.47 -33.52
C THR A 8 -2.82 -46.76 -32.74
N LYS A 9 -3.05 -47.89 -33.44
CA LYS A 9 -3.16 -49.22 -32.81
C LYS A 9 -1.85 -49.65 -32.15
N LEU A 10 -0.71 -49.33 -32.77
CA LEU A 10 0.62 -49.61 -32.23
C LEU A 10 0.89 -48.83 -30.93
N VAL A 11 0.60 -47.53 -30.93
CA VAL A 11 0.74 -46.66 -29.73
C VAL A 11 -0.16 -47.14 -28.59
N THR A 12 -1.36 -47.60 -28.91
CA THR A 12 -2.31 -48.11 -27.92
C THR A 12 -1.85 -49.43 -27.32
N ARG A 13 -1.37 -50.39 -28.14
CA ARG A 13 -0.78 -51.65 -27.66
C ARG A 13 0.42 -51.42 -26.75
N LEU A 14 1.32 -50.50 -27.12
CA LEU A 14 2.46 -50.13 -26.30
C LEU A 14 2.08 -49.49 -24.95
N ARG A 15 1.01 -48.68 -24.91
CA ARG A 15 0.51 -48.11 -23.65
C ARG A 15 -0.06 -49.18 -22.71
N VAL A 16 -0.77 -50.17 -23.26
CA VAL A 16 -1.34 -51.28 -22.48
C VAL A 16 -0.25 -52.23 -21.98
N ALA A 17 0.73 -52.57 -22.82
CA ALA A 17 1.92 -53.34 -22.44
C ALA A 17 2.67 -52.67 -21.27
N ARG A 18 2.90 -51.35 -21.40
CA ARG A 18 3.58 -50.54 -20.39
C ARG A 18 2.82 -50.49 -19.06
N PHE A 19 1.50 -50.36 -19.11
CA PHE A 19 0.69 -50.34 -17.89
C PHE A 19 0.70 -51.70 -17.16
N ARG A 20 0.67 -52.81 -17.92
CA ARG A 20 0.80 -54.17 -17.36
C ARG A 20 2.17 -54.38 -16.71
N ALA A 21 3.26 -53.98 -17.38
CA ALA A 21 4.61 -54.08 -16.82
C ALA A 21 4.78 -53.28 -15.52
N ILE A 22 4.22 -52.07 -15.44
CA ILE A 22 4.21 -51.25 -14.22
C ILE A 22 3.48 -51.97 -13.08
N ARG A 23 2.29 -52.51 -13.35
CA ARG A 23 1.50 -53.24 -12.34
C ARG A 23 2.15 -54.54 -11.88
N GLY A 24 2.81 -55.26 -12.78
CA GLY A 24 3.59 -56.47 -12.44
C GLY A 24 4.76 -56.16 -11.50
N VAL A 25 5.48 -55.06 -11.76
CA VAL A 25 6.57 -54.59 -10.88
C VAL A 25 6.03 -54.11 -9.54
N GLU A 26 4.93 -53.35 -9.52
CA GLU A 26 4.28 -52.92 -8.27
C GLU A 26 3.83 -54.12 -7.42
N ALA A 27 3.24 -55.15 -8.04
CA ALA A 27 2.81 -56.37 -7.35
C ALA A 27 3.98 -57.21 -6.82
N ALA A 28 5.07 -57.34 -7.59
CA ALA A 28 6.26 -58.06 -7.16
C ALA A 28 7.01 -57.34 -6.02
N LEU A 29 7.02 -56.01 -6.02
CA LEU A 29 7.65 -55.18 -4.97
C LEU A 29 6.78 -55.02 -3.71
N ALA A 30 5.50 -55.41 -3.77
CA ALA A 30 4.60 -55.40 -2.61
C ALA A 30 4.82 -56.59 -1.66
N GLN A 31 5.63 -57.60 -2.04
CA GLN A 31 5.97 -58.72 -1.15
C GLN A 31 7.19 -58.39 -0.24
N PRO A 32 7.24 -58.87 1.02
CA PRO A 32 8.13 -58.32 2.06
C PRO A 32 9.61 -58.76 2.00
N ARG A 33 10.11 -59.28 0.87
CA ARG A 33 11.53 -59.69 0.75
C ARG A 33 12.25 -58.81 -0.26
N LYS A 34 13.54 -58.53 0.01
CA LYS A 34 14.44 -57.71 -0.81
C LYS A 34 14.54 -58.26 -2.23
N THR A 35 13.65 -57.86 -3.12
CA THR A 35 13.71 -58.19 -4.54
C THR A 35 14.98 -57.56 -5.12
N SER A 36 15.90 -58.39 -5.59
CA SER A 36 17.13 -57.93 -6.24
C SER A 36 16.80 -57.28 -7.60
N ALA A 37 17.69 -56.41 -8.09
CA ALA A 37 17.48 -55.76 -9.39
C ALA A 37 17.31 -56.77 -10.55
N ALA A 38 17.96 -57.92 -10.46
CA ALA A 38 17.83 -59.01 -11.43
C ALA A 38 16.42 -59.66 -11.40
N GLU A 39 15.79 -59.78 -10.23
CA GLU A 39 14.42 -60.30 -10.11
C GLU A 39 13.38 -59.32 -10.63
N ALA A 40 13.55 -58.03 -10.40
CA ALA A 40 12.66 -57.00 -10.96
C ALA A 40 12.70 -56.99 -12.50
N VAL A 41 13.87 -57.20 -13.10
CA VAL A 41 14.03 -57.36 -14.55
C VAL A 41 13.35 -58.62 -15.06
N LYS A 42 13.51 -59.77 -14.38
CA LYS A 42 12.82 -61.02 -14.74
C LYS A 42 11.29 -60.88 -14.70
N VAL A 43 10.76 -60.13 -13.73
CA VAL A 43 9.32 -59.82 -13.65
C VAL A 43 8.87 -58.93 -14.82
N ILE A 44 9.68 -57.95 -15.22
CA ILE A 44 9.35 -57.12 -16.40
C ILE A 44 9.36 -57.98 -17.68
N GLN A 45 10.33 -58.88 -17.81
CA GLN A 45 10.41 -59.80 -18.95
C GLN A 45 9.27 -60.83 -18.98
N SER A 46 8.75 -61.28 -17.84
CA SER A 46 7.64 -62.24 -17.80
C SER A 46 6.26 -61.61 -18.06
N VAL A 47 6.14 -60.29 -17.92
CA VAL A 47 4.86 -59.57 -18.07
C VAL A 47 4.65 -59.03 -19.49
N LEU A 48 5.72 -58.94 -20.28
CA LEU A 48 5.65 -58.56 -21.69
C LEU A 48 5.52 -59.80 -22.58
N THR A 49 4.60 -59.75 -23.54
CA THR A 49 4.52 -60.78 -24.61
C THR A 49 5.74 -60.69 -25.53
N ASP A 50 6.07 -61.77 -26.25
CA ASP A 50 7.26 -61.78 -27.12
C ASP A 50 7.19 -60.75 -28.24
N ASP A 51 5.99 -60.48 -28.76
CA ASP A 51 5.75 -59.39 -29.71
C ASP A 51 5.99 -58.01 -29.08
N GLU A 52 5.57 -57.78 -27.82
CA GLU A 52 5.79 -56.53 -27.10
C GLU A 52 7.27 -56.32 -26.75
N LYS A 53 8.00 -57.41 -26.46
CA LYS A 53 9.46 -57.38 -26.28
C LYS A 53 10.13 -56.98 -27.58
N GLU A 54 9.86 -57.68 -28.68
CA GLU A 54 10.48 -57.41 -29.98
C GLU A 54 10.20 -55.99 -30.46
N LEU A 55 8.99 -55.46 -30.23
CA LEU A 55 8.65 -54.09 -30.60
C LEU A 55 9.38 -53.02 -29.77
N LEU A 56 9.60 -53.31 -28.48
CA LEU A 56 10.41 -52.48 -27.59
C LEU A 56 11.89 -52.51 -28.02
N PHE A 57 12.40 -53.69 -28.36
CA PHE A 57 13.75 -53.88 -28.91
C PHE A 57 13.92 -53.12 -30.23
N GLN A 58 12.96 -53.16 -31.15
CA GLN A 58 13.00 -52.41 -32.41
C GLN A 58 13.00 -50.88 -32.22
N GLN A 59 12.33 -50.34 -31.21
CA GLN A 59 12.38 -48.91 -30.90
C GLN A 59 13.72 -48.49 -30.29
N LEU A 60 14.34 -49.37 -29.50
CA LEU A 60 15.60 -49.09 -28.83
C LEU A 60 16.80 -49.25 -29.78
N ARG A 61 16.76 -50.21 -30.72
CA ARG A 61 17.71 -50.37 -31.83
C ARG A 61 17.77 -49.17 -32.78
N LYS A 62 16.74 -48.32 -32.81
CA LYS A 62 16.68 -47.09 -33.64
C LYS A 62 17.46 -45.91 -33.05
N GLN A 63 18.06 -46.03 -31.87
CA GLN A 63 18.87 -44.95 -31.28
C GLN A 63 20.35 -45.10 -31.68
N PRO A 64 20.98 -44.06 -32.23
CA PRO A 64 22.30 -44.17 -32.85
C PRO A 64 23.40 -44.03 -31.79
N ALA A 65 23.66 -45.08 -31.00
CA ALA A 65 24.96 -45.29 -30.36
C ALA A 65 25.11 -46.69 -29.73
N PHE A 66 26.16 -47.40 -30.18
CA PHE A 66 26.86 -48.53 -29.54
C PHE A 66 26.46 -49.97 -29.88
N GLY A 67 27.46 -50.85 -29.72
CA GLY A 67 27.48 -52.29 -29.90
C GLY A 67 28.27 -53.00 -28.78
N GLU A 68 28.24 -54.33 -28.85
CA GLU A 68 28.79 -55.44 -28.03
C GLU A 68 27.98 -55.97 -26.81
N GLU A 69 27.88 -57.31 -26.81
CA GLU A 69 26.67 -58.13 -26.57
C GLU A 69 26.26 -58.39 -25.10
N ASN A 70 26.86 -57.74 -24.11
CA ASN A 70 26.41 -57.88 -22.70
C ASN A 70 26.19 -56.55 -21.98
N GLN A 71 26.70 -55.44 -22.51
CA GLN A 71 26.38 -54.12 -21.98
C GLN A 71 25.05 -53.60 -22.50
N GLU A 72 24.66 -53.98 -23.72
CA GLU A 72 23.40 -53.55 -24.32
C GLU A 72 22.20 -53.96 -23.50
N ASP A 73 22.14 -55.22 -23.05
CA ASP A 73 21.01 -55.74 -22.27
C ASP A 73 20.86 -55.02 -20.92
N LEU A 74 21.97 -54.75 -20.22
CA LEU A 74 21.96 -54.00 -18.96
C LEU A 74 21.63 -52.51 -19.15
N LEU A 75 22.10 -51.90 -20.23
CA LEU A 75 21.78 -50.50 -20.56
C LEU A 75 20.31 -50.37 -20.96
N LEU A 76 19.79 -51.34 -21.70
CA LEU A 76 18.40 -51.44 -22.13
C LEU A 76 17.47 -51.62 -20.94
N GLN A 77 17.79 -52.55 -20.03
CA GLN A 77 17.07 -52.75 -18.78
C GLN A 77 17.08 -51.48 -17.93
N ALA A 78 18.21 -50.77 -17.87
CA ALA A 78 18.29 -49.48 -17.18
C ALA A 78 17.45 -48.38 -17.87
N GLN A 79 17.36 -48.37 -19.21
CA GLN A 79 16.55 -47.42 -19.96
C GLN A 79 15.05 -47.71 -19.83
N VAL A 80 14.64 -48.97 -19.84
CA VAL A 80 13.24 -49.39 -19.63
C VAL A 80 12.83 -49.05 -18.20
N ALA A 81 13.64 -49.41 -17.21
CA ALA A 81 13.43 -49.02 -15.81
C ALA A 81 13.39 -47.50 -15.64
N HIS A 82 14.26 -46.76 -16.34
CA HIS A 82 14.30 -45.31 -16.35
C HIS A 82 13.02 -44.68 -16.95
N HIS A 83 12.54 -45.21 -18.07
CA HIS A 83 11.34 -44.72 -18.73
C HIS A 83 10.07 -44.99 -17.91
N ILE A 84 10.06 -46.09 -17.15
CA ILE A 84 9.06 -46.41 -16.14
C ILE A 84 9.16 -45.42 -14.95
N ALA A 85 10.37 -45.18 -14.42
CA ALA A 85 10.61 -44.26 -13.30
C ALA A 85 10.29 -42.78 -13.63
N LYS A 86 10.42 -42.37 -14.90
CA LYS A 86 10.03 -41.03 -15.34
C LYS A 86 8.52 -40.79 -15.22
N GLN A 87 7.73 -41.87 -15.24
CA GLN A 87 6.27 -41.79 -15.14
C GLN A 87 5.71 -42.22 -13.79
N ALA A 88 6.48 -42.99 -13.00
CA ALA A 88 6.14 -43.31 -11.62
C ALA A 88 6.72 -42.29 -10.63
N ALA A 89 5.89 -41.62 -9.84
CA ALA A 89 6.34 -40.75 -8.73
C ALA A 89 6.96 -41.52 -7.54
N ASN A 90 7.16 -42.83 -7.67
CA ASN A 90 7.54 -43.74 -6.60
C ASN A 90 9.05 -43.61 -6.24
N PRO A 91 9.39 -43.24 -4.99
CA PRO A 91 10.77 -43.10 -4.53
C PRO A 91 11.62 -44.37 -4.64
N VAL A 92 10.99 -45.54 -4.52
CA VAL A 92 11.66 -46.86 -4.59
C VAL A 92 12.13 -47.14 -6.02
N VAL A 93 11.28 -46.86 -7.01
CA VAL A 93 11.61 -47.02 -8.43
C VAL A 93 12.72 -46.05 -8.83
N GLN A 94 12.69 -44.81 -8.33
CA GLN A 94 13.79 -43.85 -8.54
C GLN A 94 15.10 -44.29 -7.88
N ALA A 95 15.04 -44.98 -6.73
CA ALA A 95 16.23 -45.53 -6.08
C ALA A 95 16.81 -46.71 -6.87
N ALA A 96 15.96 -47.62 -7.37
CA ALA A 96 16.38 -48.74 -8.21
C ALA A 96 17.04 -48.27 -9.51
N VAL A 97 16.46 -47.29 -10.19
CA VAL A 97 17.06 -46.67 -11.39
C VAL A 97 18.37 -45.98 -11.07
N ALA A 98 18.47 -45.29 -9.93
CA ALA A 98 19.73 -44.69 -9.52
C ALA A 98 20.82 -45.76 -9.27
N SER A 99 20.48 -46.89 -8.65
CA SER A 99 21.39 -48.03 -8.45
C SER A 99 21.84 -48.65 -9.77
N ALA A 100 20.92 -48.88 -10.71
CA ALA A 100 21.24 -49.38 -12.04
C ALA A 100 22.16 -48.41 -12.80
N CYS A 101 21.86 -47.11 -12.80
CA CYS A 101 22.71 -46.12 -13.47
C CYS A 101 24.09 -45.98 -12.80
N VAL A 102 24.20 -46.14 -11.47
CA VAL A 102 25.49 -46.16 -10.78
C VAL A 102 26.30 -47.38 -11.20
N ALA A 103 25.69 -48.57 -11.24
CA ALA A 103 26.37 -49.80 -11.62
C ALA A 103 26.84 -49.79 -13.08
N VAL A 104 26.02 -49.27 -13.99
CA VAL A 104 26.28 -49.30 -15.43
C VAL A 104 27.19 -48.15 -15.89
N VAL A 105 26.96 -46.93 -15.40
CA VAL A 105 27.61 -45.73 -15.95
C VAL A 105 28.66 -45.15 -15.00
N GLY A 106 28.59 -45.45 -13.69
CA GLY A 106 29.50 -44.97 -12.65
C GLY A 106 29.48 -43.46 -12.38
N SER A 107 28.98 -42.65 -13.31
CA SER A 107 28.98 -41.18 -13.25
C SER A 107 27.59 -40.59 -13.45
N ARG A 108 27.21 -39.73 -12.52
CA ARG A 108 25.91 -39.01 -12.56
C ARG A 108 25.82 -38.06 -13.74
N LYS A 109 26.93 -37.40 -14.10
CA LYS A 109 26.95 -36.44 -15.21
C LYS A 109 26.78 -37.18 -16.54
N LYS A 110 27.47 -38.32 -16.72
CA LYS A 110 27.30 -39.19 -17.89
C LYS A 110 25.90 -39.80 -17.95
N SER A 111 25.37 -40.29 -16.83
CA SER A 111 24.00 -40.81 -16.76
C SER A 111 22.95 -39.76 -17.13
N ARG A 112 23.12 -38.51 -16.67
CA ARG A 112 22.22 -37.42 -17.03
C ARG A 112 22.29 -37.08 -18.53
N ALA A 113 23.48 -37.18 -19.12
CA ALA A 113 23.68 -36.96 -20.56
C ALA A 113 23.07 -38.10 -21.39
N LEU A 114 23.32 -39.36 -21.02
CA LEU A 114 22.77 -40.54 -21.69
C LEU A 114 21.24 -40.62 -21.59
N PHE A 115 20.69 -40.49 -20.38
CA PHE A 115 19.27 -40.76 -20.14
C PHE A 115 18.39 -39.49 -20.18
N LYS A 116 18.98 -38.32 -20.46
CA LYS A 116 18.30 -37.01 -20.55
C LYS A 116 17.36 -36.68 -19.38
N ALA A 117 17.63 -37.19 -18.18
CA ALA A 117 16.77 -37.03 -17.02
C ALA A 117 17.54 -36.70 -15.74
N PRO A 118 16.96 -35.86 -14.86
CA PRO A 118 17.63 -35.45 -13.63
C PRO A 118 17.50 -36.52 -12.53
N ILE A 119 18.44 -37.46 -12.44
CA ILE A 119 18.55 -38.30 -11.23
C ILE A 119 18.90 -37.40 -10.05
N GLY A 120 18.04 -37.41 -9.02
CA GLY A 120 18.23 -36.63 -7.81
C GLY A 120 19.57 -36.95 -7.12
N SER A 121 20.24 -35.91 -6.61
CA SER A 121 21.57 -36.09 -5.98
C SER A 121 21.56 -36.96 -4.72
N ARG A 122 20.37 -37.18 -4.15
CA ARG A 122 20.14 -37.99 -2.96
C ARG A 122 20.03 -39.46 -3.34
N SER A 123 19.20 -39.78 -4.33
CA SER A 123 19.04 -41.14 -4.88
C SER A 123 20.35 -41.67 -5.45
N TRP A 124 21.11 -40.84 -6.18
CA TRP A 124 22.43 -41.22 -6.70
C TRP A 124 23.44 -41.59 -5.60
N ARG A 125 23.48 -40.82 -4.51
CA ARG A 125 24.39 -41.10 -3.39
C ARG A 125 23.98 -42.32 -2.59
N SER A 126 22.67 -42.49 -2.37
CA SER A 126 22.12 -43.68 -1.73
C SER A 126 22.46 -44.94 -2.54
N ALA A 127 22.39 -44.86 -3.87
CA ALA A 127 22.77 -45.92 -4.79
C ALA A 127 24.27 -46.26 -4.77
N GLN A 128 25.14 -45.29 -4.48
CA GLN A 128 26.59 -45.52 -4.31
C GLN A 128 26.94 -46.09 -2.91
N GLY A 129 25.96 -46.51 -2.11
CA GLY A 129 26.19 -46.93 -0.73
C GLY A 129 26.67 -45.81 0.19
N SER A 130 26.63 -44.56 -0.25
CA SER A 130 27.06 -43.42 0.56
C SER A 130 25.95 -43.06 1.52
N THR A 131 26.20 -43.19 2.83
CA THR A 131 25.25 -42.77 3.87
C THR A 131 24.83 -41.32 3.61
N PRO A 132 23.52 -41.00 3.54
CA PRO A 132 23.10 -39.63 3.29
C PRO A 132 23.61 -38.75 4.41
N LEU A 133 24.64 -37.95 4.12
CA LEU A 133 25.08 -36.87 4.99
C LEU A 133 23.86 -36.00 5.26
N ILE A 134 23.24 -36.19 6.44
CA ILE A 134 22.30 -35.24 7.01
C ILE A 134 23.11 -33.97 7.16
N LYS A 135 23.02 -33.08 6.16
CA LYS A 135 23.49 -31.72 6.31
C LYS A 135 22.60 -31.10 7.37
N ARG A 136 22.93 -31.31 8.65
CA ARG A 136 22.71 -30.31 9.69
C ARG A 136 23.34 -29.06 9.11
N GLY A 137 22.53 -28.20 8.50
CA GLY A 137 23.01 -26.97 7.88
C GLY A 137 23.86 -26.26 8.91
N ALA A 138 25.15 -26.04 8.61
CA ALA A 138 26.12 -25.58 9.59
C ALA A 138 25.52 -24.42 10.40
N PRO A 139 25.25 -24.59 11.71
CA PRO A 139 24.66 -23.55 12.56
C PRO A 139 25.49 -22.26 12.60
N ARG A 140 26.76 -22.36 12.17
CA ARG A 140 27.80 -21.35 12.35
C ARG A 140 27.51 -19.99 11.70
N LYS A 141 26.78 -19.91 10.59
CA LYS A 141 26.59 -18.60 9.90
C LYS A 141 25.45 -17.74 10.45
N ILE A 142 24.35 -18.34 10.92
CA ILE A 142 23.19 -17.56 11.39
C ILE A 142 23.47 -16.94 12.76
N ALA A 143 24.23 -17.64 13.61
CA ALA A 143 24.56 -17.21 14.97
C ALA A 143 25.95 -16.54 15.10
N SER A 144 26.69 -16.32 14.01
CA SER A 144 28.00 -15.67 14.07
C SER A 144 27.85 -14.20 14.49
N PRO A 145 28.49 -13.76 15.59
CA PRO A 145 28.45 -12.37 16.04
C PRO A 145 28.97 -11.38 14.99
N ALA A 146 30.01 -11.76 14.25
CA ALA A 146 30.58 -10.93 13.17
C ALA A 146 29.57 -10.71 12.04
N ILE A 147 28.87 -11.77 11.61
CA ILE A 147 27.82 -11.68 10.59
C ILE A 147 26.65 -10.83 11.09
N PHE A 148 26.27 -10.98 12.37
CA PHE A 148 25.22 -10.17 12.98
C PHE A 148 25.54 -8.68 12.93
N GLN A 149 26.75 -8.29 13.32
CA GLN A 149 27.18 -6.89 13.31
C GLN A 149 27.26 -6.33 11.89
N GLU A 150 27.80 -7.09 10.94
CA GLU A 150 27.92 -6.66 9.54
C GLU A 150 26.55 -6.45 8.89
N VAL A 151 25.62 -7.39 9.09
CA VAL A 151 24.23 -7.25 8.61
C VAL A 151 23.56 -6.07 9.29
N ARG A 152 23.72 -5.88 10.60
CA ARG A 152 23.14 -4.75 11.32
C ARG A 152 23.65 -3.42 10.77
N LYS A 153 24.97 -3.27 10.59
CA LYS A 153 25.59 -2.09 9.99
C LYS A 153 25.01 -1.78 8.62
N TYR A 154 24.88 -2.80 7.77
CA TYR A 154 24.29 -2.66 6.44
C TYR A 154 22.81 -2.25 6.50
N LEU A 155 22.02 -2.81 7.41
CA LEU A 155 20.61 -2.45 7.59
C LEU A 155 20.44 -1.03 8.15
N LEU A 156 21.27 -0.62 9.10
CA LEU A 156 21.27 0.73 9.67
C LEU A 156 21.50 1.79 8.58
N ALA A 157 22.46 1.56 7.68
CA ALA A 157 22.70 2.43 6.53
C ALA A 157 21.52 2.50 5.55
N ASN A 158 20.69 1.45 5.52
CA ASN A 158 19.57 1.27 4.61
C ASN A 158 18.20 1.35 5.29
N ALA A 159 18.12 1.94 6.47
CA ALA A 159 16.88 2.14 7.21
C ALA A 159 16.74 3.59 7.68
N THR A 160 15.52 3.96 8.04
CA THR A 160 15.18 5.19 8.73
C THR A 160 14.54 4.80 10.06
N ASP A 161 14.93 5.48 11.13
CA ASP A 161 14.36 5.23 12.44
C ASP A 161 12.88 5.63 12.46
N THR A 162 12.09 4.86 13.21
CA THR A 162 10.67 5.18 13.44
C THR A 162 10.48 5.53 14.91
N ALA A 163 9.40 6.25 15.21
CA ALA A 163 9.01 6.49 16.60
C ALA A 163 8.46 5.25 17.30
N ARG A 164 8.08 4.21 16.55
CA ARG A 164 7.51 2.99 17.10
C ARG A 164 8.57 2.20 17.87
N ARG A 165 8.26 1.84 19.10
CA ARG A 165 9.03 0.85 19.88
C ARG A 165 8.25 -0.46 19.99
N ARG A 166 8.95 -1.58 20.01
CA ARG A 166 8.35 -2.92 20.19
C ARG A 166 9.19 -3.73 21.18
N LYS A 167 8.52 -4.48 22.06
CA LYS A 167 9.21 -5.48 22.89
C LYS A 167 9.68 -6.65 22.01
N VAL A 168 10.98 -6.85 21.94
CA VAL A 168 11.65 -7.96 21.27
C VAL A 168 12.54 -8.64 22.29
N GLY A 169 12.23 -9.90 22.64
CA GLY A 169 12.99 -10.62 23.67
C GLY A 169 13.00 -9.89 25.02
N GLY A 170 11.87 -9.33 25.45
CA GLY A 170 11.74 -8.57 26.70
C GLY A 170 12.27 -7.13 26.66
N ARG A 171 13.10 -6.77 25.69
CA ARG A 171 13.67 -5.42 25.56
C ARG A 171 12.83 -4.56 24.61
N SER A 172 12.60 -3.31 24.98
CA SER A 172 11.96 -2.33 24.09
C SER A 172 12.97 -1.85 23.03
N VAL A 173 12.75 -2.19 21.77
CA VAL A 173 13.61 -1.83 20.64
C VAL A 173 12.91 -0.82 19.74
N GLN A 174 13.63 0.20 19.30
CA GLN A 174 13.14 1.16 18.29
C GLN A 174 13.04 0.48 16.93
N MET A 175 11.86 0.52 16.34
CA MET A 175 11.60 -0.02 15.01
C MET A 175 12.21 0.89 13.95
N ARG A 176 12.66 0.31 12.84
CA ARG A 176 13.31 1.00 11.72
C ARG A 176 12.69 0.55 10.40
N ASN A 177 12.34 1.51 9.56
CA ASN A 177 11.78 1.28 8.24
C ASN A 177 12.91 1.13 7.22
N LEU A 178 12.96 0.01 6.51
CA LEU A 178 13.93 -0.23 5.44
C LEU A 178 13.58 0.64 4.22
N LYS A 179 14.57 1.38 3.72
CA LYS A 179 14.49 2.22 2.51
C LYS A 179 14.18 1.41 1.24
N ARG A 180 14.49 0.11 1.26
CA ARG A 180 14.24 -0.84 0.17
C ARG A 180 13.72 -2.16 0.73
N SER A 181 13.13 -3.00 -0.13
CA SER A 181 12.70 -4.33 0.29
C SER A 181 13.89 -5.20 0.73
N LYS A 182 13.67 -6.10 1.69
CA LYS A 182 14.66 -7.10 2.13
C LYS A 182 15.29 -7.86 0.95
N ARG A 183 14.49 -8.17 -0.08
CA ARG A 183 14.96 -8.75 -1.36
C ARG A 183 15.93 -7.81 -2.06
N LYS A 184 15.52 -6.57 -2.30
CA LYS A 184 16.29 -5.59 -3.07
C LYS A 184 17.62 -5.31 -2.40
N LEU A 185 17.63 -5.10 -1.07
CA LEU A 185 18.83 -4.92 -0.26
C LEU A 185 19.84 -6.04 -0.47
N TRP A 186 19.40 -7.30 -0.39
CA TRP A 186 20.29 -8.45 -0.66
C TRP A 186 20.77 -8.46 -2.12
N THR A 187 19.88 -8.26 -3.09
CA THR A 187 20.26 -8.31 -4.52
C THR A 187 21.16 -7.14 -4.96
N THR A 188 21.13 -6.00 -4.27
CA THR A 188 21.96 -4.84 -4.63
C THR A 188 23.28 -4.78 -3.89
N SER A 189 23.49 -5.63 -2.88
CA SER A 189 24.74 -5.66 -2.11
C SER A 189 25.51 -6.94 -2.40
N LEU A 190 26.59 -6.81 -3.17
CA LEU A 190 27.52 -7.93 -3.43
C LEU A 190 28.14 -8.44 -2.12
N ALA A 191 28.40 -7.55 -1.15
CA ALA A 191 28.89 -7.92 0.17
C ALA A 191 27.90 -8.86 0.90
N MET A 192 26.60 -8.52 0.92
CA MET A 192 25.59 -9.38 1.54
C MET A 192 25.41 -10.72 0.81
N GLN A 193 25.58 -10.74 -0.52
CA GLN A 193 25.53 -11.96 -1.32
C GLN A 193 26.73 -12.88 -1.04
N LYS A 194 27.93 -12.32 -0.91
CA LYS A 194 29.15 -13.06 -0.51
C LYS A 194 29.02 -13.59 0.92
N LEU A 195 28.42 -12.81 1.82
CA LEU A 195 28.25 -13.17 3.23
C LEU A 195 27.33 -14.38 3.40
N MET A 196 26.15 -14.34 2.76
CA MET A 196 25.14 -15.39 2.91
C MET A 196 24.17 -15.52 1.73
N LYS A 197 23.62 -16.73 1.61
CA LYS A 197 22.54 -17.02 0.65
C LYS A 197 21.27 -16.25 1.02
N ARG A 198 20.44 -15.97 0.01
CA ARG A 198 19.16 -15.26 0.16
C ARG A 198 18.23 -15.88 1.22
N SER A 199 18.13 -17.21 1.29
CA SER A 199 17.31 -17.88 2.31
C SER A 199 17.84 -17.63 3.73
N THR A 200 19.17 -17.73 3.91
CA THR A 200 19.85 -17.41 5.16
C THR A 200 19.64 -15.95 5.56
N TRP A 201 19.67 -15.02 4.60
CA TRP A 201 19.37 -13.60 4.81
C TRP A 201 18.00 -13.39 5.46
N TYR A 202 16.94 -13.97 4.90
CA TYR A 202 15.60 -13.81 5.48
C TYR A 202 15.46 -14.41 6.88
N VAL A 203 16.03 -15.59 7.11
CA VAL A 203 16.02 -16.23 8.43
C VAL A 203 16.80 -15.37 9.44
N HIS A 204 17.96 -14.86 9.04
CA HIS A 204 18.79 -14.00 9.87
C HIS A 204 18.05 -12.70 10.22
N LEU A 205 17.45 -12.02 9.24
CA LEU A 205 16.65 -10.82 9.51
C LEU A 205 15.46 -11.08 10.44
N LYS A 206 14.73 -12.18 10.25
CA LYS A 206 13.57 -12.51 11.08
C LYS A 206 13.97 -12.79 12.54
N LYS A 207 15.08 -13.51 12.73
CA LYS A 207 15.53 -13.96 14.05
C LYS A 207 16.29 -12.87 14.81
N HIS A 208 17.14 -12.12 14.11
CA HIS A 208 18.15 -11.28 14.74
C HIS A 208 17.91 -9.77 14.58
N HIS A 209 17.13 -9.37 13.57
CA HIS A 209 16.87 -7.97 13.24
C HIS A 209 15.37 -7.67 13.06
N PRO A 210 14.49 -8.12 14.00
CA PRO A 210 13.04 -7.94 13.86
C PRO A 210 12.60 -6.47 13.92
N GLU A 211 13.45 -5.57 14.42
CA GLU A 211 13.25 -4.13 14.42
C GLU A 211 13.27 -3.53 13.01
N PHE A 212 13.87 -4.22 12.03
CA PHE A 212 13.93 -3.75 10.64
C PHE A 212 12.73 -4.27 9.82
N VAL A 213 11.75 -3.39 9.63
CA VAL A 213 10.51 -3.66 8.90
C VAL A 213 10.53 -3.01 7.52
N LYS A 214 9.84 -3.63 6.55
CA LYS A 214 9.69 -3.04 5.21
C LYS A 214 8.77 -1.83 5.36
N MET A 215 9.17 -0.67 4.83
CA MET A 215 8.27 0.46 4.65
C MET A 215 7.07 0.02 3.80
N LYS A 216 5.87 0.07 4.37
CA LYS A 216 4.65 -0.41 3.72
C LYS A 216 3.87 0.65 2.96
N CYS A 217 4.14 1.95 3.12
CA CYS A 217 3.50 2.97 2.30
C CYS A 217 4.28 3.21 1.00
N ARG A 218 3.64 2.90 -0.13
CA ARG A 218 4.06 3.28 -1.49
C ARG A 218 2.95 3.97 -2.27
N THR A 219 1.80 4.19 -1.64
CA THR A 219 0.62 4.72 -2.27
C THR A 219 0.16 5.88 -1.42
N ASP A 220 -0.15 6.99 -2.08
CA ASP A 220 -1.05 8.00 -1.56
C ASP A 220 -2.35 7.28 -1.17
N VAL A 221 -2.54 7.11 0.14
CA VAL A 221 -3.66 6.33 0.71
C VAL A 221 -4.96 7.10 0.55
N CYS A 222 -4.86 8.41 0.34
CA CYS A 222 -5.94 9.36 0.48
C CYS A 222 -7.02 9.22 -0.57
N ALA A 223 -6.64 8.85 -1.80
CA ALA A 223 -7.58 8.50 -2.84
C ALA A 223 -8.54 7.36 -2.42
N PHE A 224 -8.06 6.42 -1.59
CA PHE A 224 -8.87 5.32 -1.07
C PHE A 224 -9.57 5.68 0.23
N CYS A 225 -8.88 6.31 1.19
CA CYS A 225 -9.46 6.57 2.51
C CYS A 225 -10.46 7.73 2.55
N HIS A 226 -10.37 8.73 1.67
CA HIS A 226 -11.42 9.76 1.57
C HIS A 226 -12.77 9.17 1.11
N LYS A 227 -12.74 8.07 0.37
CA LYS A 227 -13.92 7.32 -0.07
C LYS A 227 -13.98 5.93 0.58
N TYR A 228 -13.44 5.82 1.80
CA TYR A 228 -13.29 4.54 2.49
C TYR A 228 -14.63 3.79 2.57
N ASP A 229 -15.63 4.44 3.18
CA ASP A 229 -16.93 3.82 3.41
C ASP A 229 -17.77 3.73 2.13
N LYS A 230 -17.69 4.74 1.27
CA LYS A 230 -18.59 4.89 0.10
C LYS A 230 -18.18 4.07 -1.12
N VAL A 231 -16.87 3.84 -1.32
CA VAL A 231 -16.36 3.23 -2.55
C VAL A 231 -15.42 2.08 -2.25
N PHE A 232 -14.45 2.31 -1.35
CA PHE A 232 -13.39 1.35 -1.10
C PHE A 232 -13.91 0.09 -0.40
N LEU A 233 -14.60 0.22 0.74
CA LEU A 233 -15.17 -0.90 1.48
C LEU A 233 -16.18 -1.72 0.64
N PRO A 234 -17.13 -1.11 -0.10
CA PRO A 234 -17.99 -1.86 -1.02
C PRO A 234 -17.23 -2.62 -2.09
N SER A 235 -16.21 -2.01 -2.71
CA SER A 235 -15.38 -2.67 -3.73
C SER A 235 -14.62 -3.85 -3.14
N LEU A 236 -14.14 -3.69 -1.91
CA LEU A 236 -13.46 -4.74 -1.18
C LEU A 236 -14.41 -5.88 -0.81
N ARG A 237 -15.67 -5.55 -0.45
CA ARG A 237 -16.73 -6.53 -0.14
C ARG A 237 -16.99 -7.42 -1.33
N ILE A 238 -17.12 -6.81 -2.51
CA ILE A 238 -17.32 -7.52 -3.77
C ILE A 238 -16.12 -8.43 -4.04
N LEU A 239 -14.89 -7.95 -3.89
CA LEU A 239 -13.68 -8.76 -4.11
C LEU A 239 -13.59 -9.97 -3.16
N VAL A 240 -13.84 -9.76 -1.87
CA VAL A 240 -13.85 -10.84 -0.86
C VAL A 240 -14.96 -11.84 -1.16
N GLY A 241 -16.19 -11.36 -1.39
CA GLY A 241 -17.33 -12.21 -1.72
C GLY A 241 -17.15 -13.01 -3.01
N GLN A 242 -16.56 -12.42 -4.05
CA GLN A 242 -16.21 -13.13 -5.29
C GLN A 242 -15.15 -14.20 -5.04
N SER A 243 -14.13 -13.89 -4.24
CA SER A 243 -13.08 -14.86 -3.90
C SER A 243 -13.64 -16.06 -3.14
N GLU A 244 -14.55 -15.82 -2.19
CA GLU A 244 -15.25 -16.87 -1.45
C GLU A 244 -16.17 -17.68 -2.36
N SER A 245 -16.99 -17.01 -3.18
CA SER A 245 -17.95 -17.64 -4.08
C SER A 245 -17.28 -18.57 -5.09
N ARG A 246 -16.10 -18.21 -5.63
CA ARG A 246 -15.36 -19.07 -6.56
C ARG A 246 -14.90 -20.39 -5.92
N VAL A 247 -14.44 -20.33 -4.66
CA VAL A 247 -14.06 -21.53 -3.92
C VAL A 247 -15.31 -22.33 -3.52
N GLN A 248 -16.39 -21.66 -3.12
CA GLN A 248 -17.66 -22.31 -2.75
C GLN A 248 -18.39 -22.95 -3.93
N ALA A 249 -18.23 -22.42 -5.15
CA ALA A 249 -18.76 -23.04 -6.36
C ALA A 249 -18.18 -24.44 -6.59
N LEU A 250 -16.97 -24.71 -6.10
CA LEU A 250 -16.36 -26.03 -6.12
C LEU A 250 -16.67 -26.80 -4.83
N GLN A 251 -16.64 -26.14 -3.67
CA GLN A 251 -16.92 -26.77 -2.38
C GLN A 251 -17.86 -25.90 -1.52
N PRO A 252 -19.19 -26.14 -1.52
CA PRO A 252 -20.17 -25.24 -0.90
C PRO A 252 -19.93 -24.93 0.58
N ASP A 253 -19.52 -25.94 1.35
CA ASP A 253 -19.27 -25.88 2.81
C ASP A 253 -17.87 -25.36 3.17
N TYR A 254 -17.09 -24.89 2.18
CA TYR A 254 -15.67 -24.62 2.36
C TYR A 254 -15.37 -23.66 3.49
N PHE A 255 -16.17 -22.61 3.66
CA PHE A 255 -15.93 -21.55 4.66
C PHE A 255 -16.72 -21.72 5.96
N ASP A 256 -17.52 -22.77 6.14
CA ASP A 256 -18.41 -22.92 7.30
C ASP A 256 -17.64 -22.88 8.63
N ALA A 257 -16.52 -23.60 8.71
CA ALA A 257 -15.67 -23.58 9.90
C ALA A 257 -15.00 -22.22 10.13
N CYS A 258 -14.65 -21.49 9.06
CA CYS A 258 -14.10 -20.15 9.14
C CYS A 258 -15.16 -19.15 9.63
N GLN A 259 -16.40 -19.30 9.13
CA GLN A 259 -17.55 -18.48 9.50
C GLN A 259 -17.93 -18.68 10.97
N GLN A 260 -18.07 -19.93 11.42
CA GLN A 260 -18.35 -20.24 12.82
C GLN A 260 -17.27 -19.67 13.77
N GLN A 261 -16.00 -19.71 13.36
CA GLN A 261 -14.93 -19.10 14.14
C GLN A 261 -15.07 -17.57 14.19
N TRP A 262 -15.44 -16.94 13.08
CA TRP A 262 -15.65 -15.51 13.00
C TRP A 262 -16.83 -15.05 13.87
N ASP A 263 -17.96 -15.73 13.78
CA ASP A 263 -19.16 -15.41 14.56
C ASP A 263 -18.91 -15.53 16.06
N LYS A 264 -18.11 -16.52 16.49
CA LYS A 264 -17.63 -16.62 17.88
C LYS A 264 -16.79 -15.42 18.30
N MET A 265 -15.93 -14.90 17.43
CA MET A 265 -15.13 -13.70 17.73
C MET A 265 -16.01 -12.45 17.81
N LYS A 266 -17.00 -12.33 16.93
CA LYS A 266 -17.99 -11.24 16.92
C LYS A 266 -18.83 -11.23 18.19
N LEU A 267 -19.37 -12.38 18.59
CA LEU A 267 -20.14 -12.53 19.83
C LEU A 267 -19.31 -12.16 21.07
N ALA A 268 -18.01 -12.43 21.04
CA ALA A 268 -17.09 -12.07 22.12
C ALA A 268 -16.67 -10.58 22.14
N GLY A 269 -17.21 -9.74 21.25
CA GLY A 269 -16.82 -8.33 21.11
C GLY A 269 -15.36 -8.14 20.68
N LYS A 270 -14.74 -9.16 20.08
CA LYS A 270 -13.32 -9.15 19.69
C LYS A 270 -13.08 -8.67 18.26
N THR A 271 -14.16 -8.41 17.52
CA THR A 271 -14.13 -7.90 16.15
C THR A 271 -14.80 -6.54 16.10
N ASP A 272 -14.43 -5.75 15.12
CA ASP A 272 -15.15 -4.52 14.77
C ASP A 272 -16.62 -4.87 14.44
N PRO A 273 -17.62 -4.06 14.84
CA PRO A 273 -19.01 -4.20 14.37
C PRO A 273 -19.16 -4.28 12.84
N ASP A 274 -18.19 -3.76 12.08
CA ASP A 274 -18.18 -3.71 10.62
C ASP A 274 -17.83 -5.06 9.94
N ASP A 275 -18.74 -6.03 10.03
CA ASP A 275 -18.90 -7.23 9.16
C ASP A 275 -17.59 -7.99 8.74
N LYS A 276 -17.67 -8.84 7.71
CA LYS A 276 -16.55 -9.61 7.09
C LYS A 276 -15.46 -8.75 6.42
N LEU A 277 -15.40 -7.45 6.69
CA LEU A 277 -14.51 -6.50 6.02
C LEU A 277 -13.39 -5.96 6.88
N SER A 278 -13.41 -6.26 8.17
CA SER A 278 -12.28 -5.95 9.02
C SER A 278 -11.02 -6.67 8.52
N LEU A 279 -9.86 -6.03 8.71
CA LEU A 279 -8.57 -6.64 8.41
C LEU A 279 -8.37 -7.97 9.15
N GLN A 280 -9.00 -8.12 10.30
CA GLN A 280 -8.97 -9.36 11.07
C GLN A 280 -9.65 -10.52 10.32
N TYR A 281 -10.82 -10.28 9.71
CA TYR A 281 -11.50 -11.29 8.90
C TYR A 281 -10.64 -11.72 7.71
N VAL A 282 -10.17 -10.76 6.92
CA VAL A 282 -9.37 -11.06 5.72
C VAL A 282 -8.10 -11.85 6.09
N ARG A 283 -7.46 -11.52 7.22
CA ARG A 283 -6.32 -12.30 7.76
C ARG A 283 -6.73 -13.72 8.17
N ALA A 284 -7.88 -13.88 8.81
CA ALA A 284 -8.40 -15.18 9.22
C ALA A 284 -8.74 -16.06 8.01
N ALA A 285 -9.43 -15.51 7.01
CA ALA A 285 -9.78 -16.20 5.76
C ALA A 285 -8.53 -16.68 4.99
N ILE A 286 -7.52 -15.82 4.83
CA ILE A 286 -6.23 -16.23 4.21
C ILE A 286 -5.60 -17.39 4.99
N LYS A 287 -5.49 -17.26 6.31
CA LYS A 287 -4.88 -18.30 7.16
C LYS A 287 -5.68 -19.60 7.14
N TYR A 288 -7.01 -19.52 7.01
CA TYR A 288 -7.88 -20.67 6.86
C TYR A 288 -7.61 -21.39 5.53
N MET A 289 -7.66 -20.69 4.40
CA MET A 289 -7.37 -21.28 3.09
C MET A 289 -5.95 -21.88 3.01
N GLU A 290 -4.93 -21.19 3.55
CA GLU A 290 -3.57 -21.72 3.62
C GLU A 290 -3.49 -23.03 4.43
N ARG A 291 -4.27 -23.16 5.51
CA ARG A 291 -4.37 -24.41 6.30
C ARG A 291 -5.05 -25.52 5.50
N MET A 292 -6.15 -25.22 4.80
CA MET A 292 -6.88 -26.20 3.99
C MET A 292 -6.05 -26.72 2.82
N LEU A 293 -5.31 -25.83 2.16
CA LEU A 293 -4.32 -26.18 1.13
C LEU A 293 -3.25 -27.12 1.67
N ALA A 294 -2.68 -26.82 2.84
CA ALA A 294 -1.67 -27.64 3.48
C ALA A 294 -2.22 -29.02 3.92
N ALA A 295 -3.43 -29.07 4.48
CA ALA A 295 -4.08 -30.31 4.90
C ALA A 295 -4.33 -31.25 3.72
N ARG A 296 -4.83 -30.73 2.59
CA ARG A 296 -5.00 -31.53 1.37
C ARG A 296 -3.67 -31.97 0.78
N ALA A 297 -2.64 -31.11 0.79
CA ALA A 297 -1.31 -31.51 0.35
C ALA A 297 -0.74 -32.70 1.16
N ALA A 298 -1.13 -32.83 2.44
CA ALA A 298 -0.73 -33.94 3.31
C ALA A 298 -1.58 -35.21 3.13
N THR A 299 -2.81 -35.10 2.63
CA THR A 299 -3.73 -36.23 2.50
C THR A 299 -3.49 -36.96 1.17
N ILE A 300 -3.04 -38.21 1.27
CA ILE A 300 -2.96 -39.16 0.15
C ILE A 300 -4.34 -39.78 0.00
N LEU A 301 -5.07 -39.43 -1.06
CA LEU A 301 -6.39 -39.97 -1.34
C LEU A 301 -6.33 -40.96 -2.52
N PRO A 302 -7.26 -41.92 -2.60
CA PRO A 302 -7.37 -42.86 -3.72
C PRO A 302 -7.53 -42.14 -5.06
N ASP A 303 -6.85 -42.67 -6.07
CA ASP A 303 -6.65 -42.05 -7.37
C ASP A 303 -7.84 -42.35 -8.32
N HIS A 304 -8.96 -41.65 -8.11
CA HIS A 304 -10.06 -41.62 -9.06
C HIS A 304 -9.96 -40.35 -9.91
N ALA A 305 -10.04 -40.49 -11.24
CA ALA A 305 -9.75 -39.40 -12.19
C ALA A 305 -10.52 -38.08 -11.90
N GLY A 306 -11.81 -38.18 -11.55
CA GLY A 306 -12.64 -37.00 -11.22
C GLY A 306 -12.22 -36.30 -9.92
N ALA A 307 -11.70 -37.03 -8.93
CA ALA A 307 -11.24 -36.44 -7.68
C ALA A 307 -9.95 -35.62 -7.87
N LEU A 308 -9.07 -36.05 -8.77
CA LEU A 308 -7.83 -35.33 -9.08
C LEU A 308 -8.12 -34.01 -9.82
N GLU A 309 -9.02 -34.04 -10.81
CA GLU A 309 -9.44 -32.85 -11.55
C GLU A 309 -10.11 -31.83 -10.64
N HIS A 310 -11.09 -32.27 -9.83
CA HIS A 310 -11.76 -31.43 -8.85
C HIS A 310 -10.78 -30.78 -7.88
N ARG A 311 -9.83 -31.56 -7.35
CA ARG A 311 -8.78 -31.06 -6.45
C ARG A 311 -7.85 -30.06 -7.13
N GLY A 312 -7.52 -30.29 -8.40
CA GLY A 312 -6.72 -29.38 -9.21
C GLY A 312 -7.42 -28.03 -9.40
N ALA A 313 -8.70 -28.06 -9.76
CA ALA A 313 -9.54 -26.87 -9.92
C ALA A 313 -9.66 -26.09 -8.59
N LEU A 314 -9.96 -26.80 -7.50
CA LEU A 314 -10.12 -26.19 -6.18
C LEU A 314 -8.81 -25.58 -5.68
N HIS A 315 -7.67 -26.24 -5.87
CA HIS A 315 -6.36 -25.69 -5.56
C HIS A 315 -6.05 -24.42 -6.37
N ALA A 316 -6.41 -24.39 -7.65
CA ALA A 316 -6.21 -23.22 -8.50
C ALA A 316 -7.05 -22.03 -8.02
N GLU A 317 -8.33 -22.25 -7.72
CA GLU A 317 -9.23 -21.21 -7.20
C GLU A 317 -8.80 -20.70 -5.83
N GLU A 318 -8.29 -21.56 -4.95
CA GLU A 318 -7.78 -21.14 -3.65
C GLU A 318 -6.52 -20.29 -3.77
N ALA A 319 -5.58 -20.68 -4.64
CA ALA A 319 -4.39 -19.88 -4.90
C ALA A 319 -4.77 -18.50 -5.45
N SER A 320 -5.76 -18.45 -6.34
CA SER A 320 -6.32 -17.21 -6.89
C SER A 320 -6.99 -16.35 -5.80
N ALA A 321 -7.90 -16.92 -5.01
CA ALA A 321 -8.58 -16.25 -3.91
C ALA A 321 -7.60 -15.73 -2.84
N ILE A 322 -6.57 -16.51 -2.49
CA ILE A 322 -5.50 -16.07 -1.58
C ILE A 322 -4.76 -14.87 -2.16
N ALA A 323 -4.49 -14.83 -3.46
CA ALA A 323 -3.83 -13.68 -4.08
C ALA A 323 -4.70 -12.41 -3.98
N ASP A 324 -6.00 -12.53 -4.28
CA ASP A 324 -6.97 -11.43 -4.16
C ASP A 324 -7.11 -10.95 -2.71
N LEU A 325 -7.26 -11.86 -1.76
CA LEU A 325 -7.34 -11.51 -0.34
C LEU A 325 -6.03 -10.90 0.18
N ASN A 326 -4.86 -11.32 -0.32
CA ASN A 326 -3.60 -10.69 0.05
C ASN A 326 -3.50 -9.24 -0.45
N LYS A 327 -4.06 -8.95 -1.64
CA LYS A 327 -4.20 -7.57 -2.16
C LYS A 327 -5.13 -6.77 -1.26
N ALA A 328 -6.31 -7.31 -0.94
CA ALA A 328 -7.28 -6.72 -0.01
C ALA A 328 -6.64 -6.39 1.35
N ARG A 329 -5.97 -7.37 1.96
CA ARG A 329 -5.24 -7.23 3.22
C ARG A 329 -4.22 -6.11 3.16
N SER A 330 -3.44 -6.04 2.08
CA SER A 330 -2.40 -5.01 1.95
C SER A 330 -3.02 -3.61 1.92
N THR A 331 -4.14 -3.42 1.25
CA THR A 331 -4.79 -2.10 1.17
C THR A 331 -5.46 -1.72 2.49
N LEU A 332 -6.13 -2.68 3.15
CA LEU A 332 -6.68 -2.48 4.49
C LEU A 332 -5.62 -2.10 5.52
N GLU A 333 -4.47 -2.81 5.52
CA GLU A 333 -3.35 -2.50 6.41
C GLU A 333 -2.83 -1.07 6.26
N VAL A 334 -2.86 -0.55 5.03
CA VAL A 334 -2.41 0.80 4.72
C VAL A 334 -3.44 1.83 5.19
N CYS A 335 -4.74 1.58 4.97
CA CYS A 335 -5.82 2.46 5.46
C CYS A 335 -5.88 2.49 6.99
N GLU A 336 -5.84 1.34 7.66
CA GLU A 336 -5.79 1.28 9.13
C GLU A 336 -4.59 2.04 9.68
N HIS A 337 -3.42 1.92 9.05
CA HIS A 337 -2.23 2.65 9.46
C HIS A 337 -2.44 4.16 9.35
N HIS A 338 -3.05 4.61 8.25
CA HIS A 338 -3.39 6.01 8.01
C HIS A 338 -4.36 6.54 9.06
N PHE A 339 -5.51 5.89 9.24
CA PHE A 339 -6.52 6.27 10.26
C PHE A 339 -5.95 6.28 11.68
N SER A 340 -5.15 5.27 12.02
CA SER A 340 -4.49 5.25 13.32
C SER A 340 -3.52 6.43 13.47
N GLY A 341 -2.86 6.85 12.39
CA GLY A 341 -2.05 8.07 12.37
C GLY A 341 -2.90 9.32 12.62
N VAL A 342 -4.04 9.43 11.94
CA VAL A 342 -4.98 10.57 12.06
C VAL A 342 -5.44 10.71 13.51
N GLN A 343 -5.90 9.61 14.12
CA GLN A 343 -6.32 9.58 15.52
C GLN A 343 -5.19 9.97 16.49
N ARG A 344 -3.96 9.51 16.23
CA ARG A 344 -2.81 9.88 17.08
C ARG A 344 -2.45 11.35 16.95
N GLN A 345 -2.51 11.93 15.75
CA GLN A 345 -2.26 13.35 15.54
C GLN A 345 -3.36 14.23 16.15
N SER A 346 -4.64 13.89 15.95
CA SER A 346 -5.76 14.63 16.55
C SER A 346 -5.68 14.56 18.08
N GLY A 347 -5.50 13.37 18.67
CA GLY A 347 -5.34 13.25 20.12
C GLY A 347 -4.11 13.97 20.68
N PHE A 348 -3.00 14.04 19.93
CA PHE A 348 -1.84 14.84 20.33
C PHE A 348 -2.14 16.35 20.28
N ARG A 349 -2.79 16.81 19.21
CA ARG A 349 -3.14 18.21 19.03
C ARG A 349 -4.16 18.68 20.07
N GLU A 350 -5.23 17.93 20.26
CA GLU A 350 -6.27 18.22 21.25
C GLU A 350 -5.68 18.28 22.65
N GLY A 351 -4.90 17.27 23.05
CA GLY A 351 -4.23 17.28 24.35
C GLY A 351 -3.20 18.41 24.52
N MET A 352 -2.62 18.92 23.43
CA MET A 352 -1.72 20.08 23.45
C MET A 352 -2.50 21.40 23.55
N ILE A 353 -3.62 21.53 22.84
CA ILE A 353 -4.48 22.72 22.88
C ILE A 353 -5.14 22.84 24.26
N ASP A 354 -5.68 21.76 24.81
CA ASP A 354 -6.34 21.74 26.13
C ASP A 354 -5.42 22.15 27.28
N LYS A 355 -4.10 22.09 27.06
CA LYS A 355 -3.06 22.38 28.05
C LYS A 355 -1.95 23.24 27.44
N LEU A 356 -2.35 24.24 26.65
CA LEU A 356 -1.38 25.14 26.03
C LEU A 356 -0.70 25.98 27.11
N ASP A 357 0.62 25.83 27.21
CA ASP A 357 1.44 26.59 28.17
C ASP A 357 1.41 28.10 27.86
N VAL A 358 1.51 28.93 28.89
CA VAL A 358 1.46 30.40 28.77
C VAL A 358 2.57 30.99 27.90
N SER A 359 3.67 30.26 27.71
CA SER A 359 4.78 30.65 26.83
C SER A 359 4.66 30.08 25.42
N HIS A 360 3.59 29.35 25.11
CA HIS A 360 3.34 28.73 23.83
C HIS A 360 2.29 29.50 23.01
N VAL A 361 2.43 29.41 21.70
CA VAL A 361 1.49 29.95 20.71
C VAL A 361 1.16 28.83 19.74
N ASP A 362 -0.13 28.54 19.55
CA ASP A 362 -0.63 27.63 18.52
C ASP A 362 -1.26 28.44 17.38
N ILE A 363 -0.82 28.19 16.16
CA ILE A 363 -1.40 28.76 14.95
C ILE A 363 -1.76 27.63 14.02
N GLN A 364 -3.04 27.47 13.71
CA GLN A 364 -3.48 26.67 12.59
C GLN A 364 -3.74 27.56 11.39
N LEU A 365 -3.27 27.16 10.20
CA LEU A 365 -3.58 27.82 8.94
C LEU A 365 -4.13 26.84 7.92
N ASP A 366 -5.07 27.31 7.11
CA ASP A 366 -5.69 26.54 6.04
C ASP A 366 -6.32 27.45 4.97
N PHE A 367 -6.42 26.97 3.73
CA PHE A 367 -7.14 27.69 2.68
C PHE A 367 -8.59 27.27 2.62
N MET A 368 -9.47 28.26 2.51
CA MET A 368 -10.84 28.03 2.08
C MET A 368 -10.87 27.80 0.57
N GLU A 369 -11.83 27.00 0.10
CA GLU A 369 -12.19 26.96 -1.31
C GLU A 369 -12.55 28.37 -1.81
N ASN A 370 -12.07 28.73 -2.99
CA ASN A 370 -12.29 30.06 -3.55
C ASN A 370 -13.80 30.33 -3.73
N MET A 371 -14.25 31.48 -3.23
CA MET A 371 -15.61 31.94 -3.43
C MET A 371 -15.69 32.72 -4.74
N SER A 372 -16.72 32.44 -5.55
CA SER A 372 -16.88 33.11 -6.84
C SER A 372 -17.94 34.22 -6.76
N THR A 373 -17.56 35.46 -7.03
CA THR A 373 -18.44 36.63 -7.17
C THR A 373 -18.73 36.91 -8.65
N PRO A 374 -19.82 37.60 -9.04
CA PRO A 374 -20.85 38.18 -8.16
C PRO A 374 -21.73 37.12 -7.48
N LEU A 375 -22.26 37.46 -6.31
CA LEU A 375 -23.34 36.79 -5.60
C LEU A 375 -24.41 37.83 -5.27
N GLY A 376 -25.69 37.46 -5.18
CA GLY A 376 -26.74 38.42 -4.83
C GLY A 376 -28.11 37.77 -4.71
N PRO A 377 -29.16 38.57 -4.47
CA PRO A 377 -30.50 38.06 -4.20
C PRO A 377 -31.07 37.31 -5.41
N GLU A 378 -30.75 37.82 -6.61
CA GLU A 378 -31.09 37.23 -7.88
C GLU A 378 -29.81 37.05 -8.72
N GLU A 379 -29.49 35.81 -9.09
CA GLU A 379 -28.38 35.53 -9.99
C GLU A 379 -28.84 35.63 -11.46
N SER A 380 -28.51 36.74 -12.13
CA SER A 380 -28.79 36.90 -13.56
C SER A 380 -28.05 35.84 -14.40
N GLN A 381 -28.58 35.49 -15.58
CA GLN A 381 -27.91 34.54 -16.49
C GLN A 381 -26.50 34.99 -16.89
N GLU A 382 -26.20 36.28 -16.86
CA GLU A 382 -24.88 36.81 -17.17
C GLU A 382 -23.83 36.42 -16.11
N TRP A 383 -24.26 36.26 -14.84
CA TRP A 383 -23.38 35.86 -13.72
C TRP A 383 -23.06 34.37 -13.72
N PHE A 384 -23.85 33.57 -14.46
CA PHE A 384 -23.64 32.13 -14.59
C PHE A 384 -22.39 31.80 -15.41
N TRP A 385 -21.96 32.68 -16.32
CA TRP A 385 -20.79 32.44 -17.15
C TRP A 385 -19.49 32.64 -16.37
N ALA A 386 -18.62 31.62 -16.38
CA ALA A 386 -17.35 31.62 -15.64
C ALA A 386 -16.43 32.80 -15.98
N THR A 387 -16.53 33.39 -17.18
CA THR A 387 -15.74 34.57 -17.59
C THR A 387 -16.19 35.86 -16.90
N ALA A 388 -17.42 35.88 -16.38
CA ALA A 388 -17.99 37.01 -15.65
C ALA A 388 -17.79 36.91 -14.13
N ARG A 389 -17.15 35.82 -13.63
CA ARG A 389 -16.93 35.60 -12.21
C ARG A 389 -15.50 35.90 -11.78
N GLU A 390 -15.35 36.60 -10.66
CA GLU A 390 -14.07 36.73 -9.95
C GLU A 390 -14.00 35.68 -8.84
N SER A 391 -12.83 35.11 -8.61
CA SER A 391 -12.56 34.23 -7.48
C SER A 391 -11.87 35.00 -6.36
N ILE A 392 -12.42 34.89 -5.17
CA ILE A 392 -11.87 35.46 -3.93
C ILE A 392 -11.34 34.31 -3.08
N THR A 393 -10.06 34.39 -2.73
CA THR A 393 -9.37 33.47 -1.85
C THR A 393 -9.54 33.91 -0.41
N THR A 394 -9.73 32.94 0.50
CA THR A 394 -9.57 33.16 1.94
C THR A 394 -8.48 32.24 2.48
N LEU A 395 -7.46 32.81 3.12
CA LEU A 395 -6.54 32.07 3.98
C LEU A 395 -6.95 32.32 5.44
N GLY A 396 -7.38 31.27 6.11
CA GLY A 396 -7.81 31.32 7.51
C GLY A 396 -6.66 30.99 8.44
N PHE A 397 -6.52 31.77 9.51
CA PHE A 397 -5.68 31.44 10.65
C PHE A 397 -6.54 31.33 11.90
N TYR A 398 -6.33 30.28 12.67
CA TYR A 398 -6.77 30.17 14.05
C TYR A 398 -5.56 30.31 14.95
N ALA A 399 -5.54 31.34 15.79
CA ALA A 399 -4.50 31.59 16.77
C ALA A 399 -5.02 31.29 18.17
N HIS A 400 -4.25 30.53 18.93
CA HIS A 400 -4.50 30.23 20.33
C HIS A 400 -3.23 30.50 21.14
N TYR A 401 -3.33 31.42 22.11
CA TYR A 401 -2.20 31.86 22.93
C TYR A 401 -2.69 32.56 24.21
N TRP A 402 -1.75 32.89 25.08
CA TRP A 402 -2.03 33.63 26.31
C TRP A 402 -1.63 35.10 26.18
N LYS A 403 -2.49 36.01 26.60
CA LYS A 403 -2.20 37.44 26.66
C LYS A 403 -2.69 38.01 27.98
N ASP A 404 -1.80 38.66 28.73
CA ASP A 404 -2.11 39.29 30.02
C ASP A 404 -2.81 38.34 31.00
N GLY A 405 -2.38 37.07 31.03
CA GLY A 405 -2.93 36.02 31.90
C GLY A 405 -4.27 35.45 31.45
N LYS A 406 -4.76 35.80 30.25
CA LYS A 406 -6.00 35.28 29.66
C LYS A 406 -5.71 34.46 28.41
N GLU A 407 -6.42 33.36 28.27
CA GLU A 407 -6.45 32.56 27.05
C GLU A 407 -7.17 33.35 25.95
N VAL A 408 -6.61 33.34 24.74
CA VAL A 408 -7.13 34.04 23.56
C VAL A 408 -7.29 33.06 22.43
N HIS A 409 -8.50 32.96 21.89
CA HIS A 409 -8.83 32.20 20.68
C HIS A 409 -9.30 33.16 19.61
N HIS A 410 -8.51 33.35 18.56
CA HIS A 410 -8.80 34.37 17.54
C HIS A 410 -8.66 33.82 16.13
N TYR A 411 -9.67 34.09 15.31
CA TYR A 411 -9.68 33.77 13.88
C TYR A 411 -9.32 34.98 13.03
N TYR A 412 -8.34 34.84 12.15
CA TYR A 412 -8.00 35.84 11.16
C TYR A 412 -8.31 35.31 9.77
N HIS A 413 -9.19 36.00 9.03
CA HIS A 413 -9.54 35.64 7.67
C HIS A 413 -8.90 36.63 6.71
N TYR A 414 -7.86 36.20 6.00
CA TYR A 414 -7.16 37.00 5.00
C TYR A 414 -7.87 36.83 3.66
N ILE A 415 -8.59 37.87 3.23
CA ILE A 415 -9.44 37.85 2.04
C ILE A 415 -8.71 38.53 0.89
N SER A 416 -8.52 37.84 -0.22
CA SER A 416 -7.71 38.34 -1.34
C SER A 416 -8.27 38.00 -2.71
N LYS A 417 -7.89 38.81 -3.69
CA LYS A 417 -8.06 38.53 -5.13
C LYS A 417 -6.89 37.70 -5.67
N ILE A 418 -5.82 37.51 -4.91
CA ILE A 418 -4.72 36.63 -5.30
C ILE A 418 -5.25 35.19 -5.23
N MET A 419 -5.42 34.55 -6.38
CA MET A 419 -6.11 33.26 -6.48
C MET A 419 -5.23 32.07 -6.12
N ASN A 420 -3.92 32.27 -6.18
CA ASN A 420 -2.99 31.18 -6.05
C ASN A 420 -2.81 30.83 -4.58
N HIS A 421 -3.15 29.59 -4.25
CA HIS A 421 -2.81 28.97 -2.98
C HIS A 421 -1.35 28.52 -3.06
N ASP A 422 -0.43 29.50 -2.98
CA ASP A 422 1.01 29.27 -3.05
C ASP A 422 1.72 29.59 -1.72
N SER A 423 2.98 29.19 -1.62
CA SER A 423 3.78 29.42 -0.42
C SER A 423 4.10 30.89 -0.21
N ALA A 424 4.25 31.66 -1.29
CA ALA A 424 4.59 33.07 -1.22
C ALA A 424 3.48 33.87 -0.50
N PHE A 425 2.23 33.71 -0.93
CA PHE A 425 1.07 34.38 -0.33
C PHE A 425 0.90 33.94 1.13
N SER A 426 1.04 32.63 1.38
CA SER A 426 0.97 32.05 2.72
C SER A 426 2.02 32.63 3.67
N ILE A 427 3.27 32.78 3.21
CA ILE A 427 4.38 33.36 3.97
C ILE A 427 4.10 34.83 4.28
N THR A 428 3.68 35.61 3.27
CA THR A 428 3.40 37.04 3.44
C THR A 428 2.27 37.27 4.44
N ALA A 429 1.17 36.51 4.33
CA ALA A 429 0.05 36.58 5.28
C ALA A 429 0.45 36.13 6.68
N PHE A 430 1.21 35.04 6.81
CA PHE A 430 1.67 34.53 8.10
C PHE A 430 2.58 35.52 8.82
N ASN A 431 3.49 36.20 8.11
CA ASN A 431 4.38 37.19 8.71
C ASN A 431 3.63 38.46 9.14
N ASP A 432 2.62 38.88 8.38
CA ASP A 432 1.71 39.96 8.77
C ASP A 432 0.90 39.58 10.02
N LEU A 433 0.34 38.36 10.08
CA LEU A 433 -0.35 37.83 11.25
C LEU A 433 0.53 37.90 12.50
N LEU A 434 1.75 37.36 12.43
CA LEU A 434 2.66 37.35 13.58
C LEU A 434 2.97 38.78 14.06
N GLY A 435 2.89 39.80 13.20
CA GLY A 435 2.99 41.21 13.59
C GLY A 435 1.73 41.71 14.31
N ARG A 436 0.54 41.25 13.92
CA ARG A 436 -0.75 41.64 14.52
C ARG A 436 -1.03 41.02 15.87
N LEU A 437 -0.53 39.81 16.14
CA LEU A 437 -0.78 39.10 17.40
C LEU A 437 -0.25 39.84 18.64
N GLY A 438 0.68 40.79 18.46
CA GLY A 438 1.24 41.58 19.57
C GLY A 438 2.00 40.72 20.58
N LEU A 439 2.65 39.66 20.10
CA LEU A 439 3.35 38.69 20.95
C LEU A 439 4.59 39.33 21.58
N THR A 440 4.75 39.11 22.88
CA THR A 440 5.89 39.58 23.66
C THR A 440 7.00 38.53 23.71
N SER A 441 8.16 38.91 24.25
CA SER A 441 9.30 38.00 24.43
C SER A 441 9.03 36.85 25.41
N SER A 442 7.93 36.86 26.17
CA SER A 442 7.54 35.73 27.04
C SER A 442 7.06 34.52 26.23
N HIS A 443 6.62 34.71 24.99
CA HIS A 443 6.26 33.61 24.09
C HIS A 443 7.53 32.97 23.53
N LYS A 444 7.80 31.73 23.94
CA LYS A 444 9.05 31.01 23.63
C LYS A 444 8.88 29.95 22.55
N VAL A 445 7.68 29.40 22.40
CA VAL A 445 7.43 28.27 21.51
C VAL A 445 6.27 28.57 20.58
N LEU A 446 6.48 28.37 19.28
CA LEU A 446 5.45 28.47 18.26
C LEU A 446 5.13 27.09 17.69
N HIS A 447 3.86 26.71 17.71
CA HIS A 447 3.31 25.55 17.04
C HIS A 447 2.53 26.03 15.82
N VAL A 448 2.90 25.56 14.63
CA VAL A 448 2.21 25.85 13.37
C VAL A 448 1.60 24.56 12.85
N TRP A 449 0.29 24.55 12.64
CA TRP A 449 -0.45 23.40 12.11
C TRP A 449 -1.03 23.72 10.74
N ALA A 450 -0.59 22.96 9.74
CA ALA A 450 -0.98 23.17 8.36
C ALA A 450 -1.43 21.85 7.72
N ASP A 451 -2.20 21.94 6.64
CA ASP A 451 -2.45 20.79 5.78
C ASP A 451 -1.18 20.37 5.02
N CYS A 452 -1.24 19.27 4.28
CA CYS A 452 -0.13 18.80 3.44
C CYS A 452 -0.08 19.46 2.05
N GLY A 453 -0.83 20.54 1.84
CA GLY A 453 -0.89 21.28 0.59
C GLY A 453 0.50 21.78 0.17
N PRO A 454 0.82 21.80 -1.14
CA PRO A 454 2.15 22.25 -1.61
C PRO A 454 2.54 23.66 -1.17
N HIS A 455 1.58 24.50 -0.81
CA HIS A 455 1.81 25.86 -0.32
C HIS A 455 2.34 25.93 1.12
N PHE A 456 1.98 24.99 2.00
CA PHE A 456 2.56 24.90 3.35
C PHE A 456 3.69 23.86 3.41
N ARG A 457 3.53 22.75 2.67
CA ARG A 457 4.53 21.68 2.53
C ARG A 457 5.56 22.04 1.46
N SER A 458 6.17 23.20 1.63
CA SER A 458 7.11 23.80 0.69
C SER A 458 8.42 24.16 1.38
N TYR A 459 9.53 24.11 0.65
CA TYR A 459 10.85 24.49 1.21
C TYR A 459 10.96 26.00 1.47
N GLU A 460 10.15 26.81 0.79
CA GLU A 460 9.97 28.25 1.01
C GLU A 460 9.31 28.49 2.37
N PHE A 461 8.19 27.80 2.64
CA PHE A 461 7.48 27.93 3.91
C PHE A 461 8.33 27.43 5.08
N VAL A 462 9.03 26.30 4.90
CA VAL A 462 10.00 25.80 5.89
C VAL A 462 11.10 26.83 6.17
N TRP A 463 11.66 27.48 5.14
CA TRP A 463 12.65 28.53 5.34
C TRP A 463 12.09 29.74 6.07
N ASN A 464 10.85 30.14 5.77
CA ASN A 464 10.22 31.22 6.53
C ASN A 464 10.17 30.92 8.04
N LEU A 465 9.90 29.67 8.42
CA LEU A 465 9.95 29.28 9.83
C LEU A 465 11.36 29.24 10.43
N VAL A 466 12.39 29.02 9.62
CA VAL A 466 13.79 29.24 10.04
C VAL A 466 13.98 30.71 10.42
N GLU A 467 13.53 31.66 9.60
CA GLU A 467 13.63 33.09 9.90
C GLU A 467 12.79 33.51 11.12
N VAL A 468 11.59 32.96 11.27
CA VAL A 468 10.74 33.18 12.45
C VAL A 468 11.39 32.63 13.71
N CYS A 469 12.04 31.47 13.65
CA CYS A 469 12.80 30.93 14.77
C CYS A 469 14.03 31.80 15.10
N ARG A 470 14.76 32.26 14.08
CA ARG A 470 15.93 33.13 14.22
C ARG A 470 15.58 34.45 14.90
N SER A 471 14.46 35.06 14.54
CA SER A 471 14.10 36.41 14.94
C SER A 471 13.19 36.46 16.16
N ARG A 472 12.13 35.63 16.21
CA ARG A 472 11.04 35.78 17.19
C ARG A 472 11.03 34.66 18.23
N PHE A 473 10.97 33.39 17.80
CA PHE A 473 10.74 32.27 18.72
C PHE A 473 11.96 31.38 18.91
N PRO A 474 12.45 31.20 20.15
CA PRO A 474 13.50 30.22 20.46
C PRO A 474 13.25 28.80 19.91
N GLN A 475 11.99 28.38 19.84
CA GLN A 475 11.59 27.10 19.30
C GLN A 475 10.36 27.25 18.41
N VAL A 476 10.38 26.60 17.25
CA VAL A 476 9.23 26.52 16.34
C VAL A 476 8.99 25.06 15.99
N TYR A 477 7.72 24.69 15.86
CA TYR A 477 7.27 23.41 15.36
C TYR A 477 6.35 23.63 14.17
N LEU A 478 6.62 22.96 13.05
CA LEU A 478 5.69 22.84 11.94
C LEU A 478 5.12 21.43 11.96
N HIS A 479 3.81 21.33 12.13
CA HIS A 479 3.04 20.09 12.13
C HIS A 479 2.19 20.05 10.86
N PHE A 480 2.27 18.95 10.13
CA PHE A 480 1.40 18.68 9.00
C PHE A 480 0.35 17.65 9.41
N TYR A 481 -0.92 17.99 9.17
CA TYR A 481 -1.98 16.99 9.27
C TYR A 481 -1.76 15.87 8.27
N LEU A 482 -2.17 14.65 8.62
CA LEU A 482 -2.24 13.58 7.65
C LEU A 482 -3.16 13.97 6.48
N GLU A 483 -2.65 13.72 5.28
CA GLU A 483 -3.28 14.06 4.01
C GLU A 483 -4.76 13.68 4.00
N HIS A 484 -5.61 14.63 3.57
CA HIS A 484 -7.07 14.53 3.46
C HIS A 484 -7.87 14.18 4.73
N HIS A 485 -7.20 14.10 5.89
CA HIS A 485 -7.83 13.69 7.15
C HIS A 485 -7.53 14.62 8.33
N GLY A 486 -6.81 15.72 8.10
CA GLY A 486 -6.76 16.84 9.02
C GLY A 486 -8.02 17.67 8.91
N LYS A 487 -8.94 17.52 9.88
CA LYS A 487 -9.91 18.58 10.15
C LYS A 487 -9.39 19.38 11.32
N GLY A 488 -9.44 20.70 11.23
CA GLY A 488 -9.10 21.56 12.34
C GLY A 488 -10.12 22.66 12.57
N LYS A 489 -9.69 23.67 13.33
CA LYS A 489 -10.53 24.76 13.81
C LYS A 489 -10.98 25.69 12.67
N ASN A 490 -10.24 25.75 11.56
CA ASN A 490 -10.60 26.55 10.39
C ASN A 490 -11.76 25.95 9.57
N ASP A 491 -11.86 24.63 9.44
CA ASP A 491 -12.91 23.99 8.62
C ASP A 491 -14.34 24.40 9.02
N GLY A 492 -14.61 24.40 10.33
CA GLY A 492 -15.91 24.83 10.87
C GLY A 492 -16.18 26.30 10.59
N GLN A 493 -15.15 27.14 10.72
CA GLN A 493 -15.28 28.58 10.45
C GLN A 493 -15.46 28.88 8.96
N PHE A 494 -14.85 28.12 8.06
CA PHE A 494 -15.11 28.26 6.62
C PHE A 494 -16.55 27.89 6.25
N GLY A 495 -17.14 26.91 6.95
CA GLY A 495 -18.57 26.63 6.84
C GLY A 495 -19.43 27.83 7.25
N LEU A 496 -19.13 28.40 8.41
CA LEU A 496 -19.82 29.58 8.93
C LEU A 496 -19.64 30.81 8.02
N GLN A 497 -18.43 31.00 7.50
CA GLN A 497 -18.07 32.05 6.55
C GLN A 497 -18.94 32.00 5.29
N ARG A 498 -19.15 30.79 4.72
CA ARG A 498 -20.06 30.62 3.57
C ARG A 498 -21.48 31.05 3.92
N ASN A 499 -21.96 30.71 5.11
CA ASN A 499 -23.30 31.11 5.55
C ASN A 499 -23.43 32.63 5.68
N TRP A 500 -22.44 33.30 6.28
CA TRP A 500 -22.43 34.78 6.36
C TRP A 500 -22.53 35.43 4.99
N VAL A 501 -21.78 34.92 4.01
CA VAL A 501 -21.80 35.42 2.64
C VAL A 501 -23.15 35.16 1.98
N VAL A 502 -23.73 33.97 2.16
CA VAL A 502 -25.06 33.62 1.62
C VAL A 502 -26.15 34.49 2.22
N ASP A 503 -26.14 34.68 3.54
CA ASP A 503 -27.15 35.48 4.24
C ASP A 503 -27.05 36.96 3.82
N TYR A 504 -25.84 37.52 3.76
CA TYR A 504 -25.63 38.88 3.26
C TYR A 504 -26.07 39.04 1.80
N ALA A 505 -25.80 38.03 0.97
CA ALA A 505 -26.17 38.02 -0.45
C ALA A 505 -27.69 38.00 -0.68
N ARG A 506 -28.52 37.66 0.32
CA ARG A 506 -29.99 37.73 0.18
C ARG A 506 -30.53 39.15 0.04
N GLU A 507 -29.77 40.12 0.54
CA GLU A 507 -30.18 41.53 0.55
C GLU A 507 -29.23 42.42 -0.25
N HIS A 508 -28.02 41.96 -0.54
CA HIS A 508 -26.96 42.77 -1.16
C HIS A 508 -26.27 42.02 -2.30
N VAL A 509 -25.80 42.76 -3.31
CA VAL A 509 -24.94 42.19 -4.36
C VAL A 509 -23.48 42.24 -3.91
N ILE A 510 -22.84 41.07 -3.82
CA ILE A 510 -21.43 40.89 -3.51
C ILE A 510 -20.66 40.75 -4.82
N SER A 511 -20.22 41.87 -5.40
CA SER A 511 -19.51 41.87 -6.70
C SER A 511 -18.02 42.21 -6.60
N THR A 512 -17.59 42.76 -5.47
CA THR A 512 -16.21 43.22 -5.23
C THR A 512 -15.58 42.57 -3.99
N LEU A 513 -14.27 42.73 -3.85
CA LEU A 513 -13.55 42.33 -2.63
C LEU A 513 -14.05 43.10 -1.40
N GLU A 514 -14.42 44.37 -1.58
CA GLU A 514 -14.94 45.22 -0.52
C GLU A 514 -16.29 44.68 -0.02
N ASN A 515 -17.24 44.43 -0.92
CA ASN A 515 -18.53 43.85 -0.52
C ASN A 515 -18.37 42.47 0.15
N MET A 516 -17.42 41.66 -0.33
CA MET A 516 -17.12 40.39 0.31
C MET A 516 -16.56 40.61 1.73
N THR A 517 -15.66 41.59 1.89
CA THR A 517 -15.10 41.94 3.21
C THR A 517 -16.20 42.42 4.15
N ASP A 518 -17.15 43.21 3.67
CA ASP A 518 -18.27 43.72 4.47
C ASP A 518 -19.22 42.60 4.88
N ALA A 519 -19.60 41.71 3.94
CA ALA A 519 -20.41 40.53 4.24
C ALA A 519 -19.81 39.70 5.40
N LEU A 520 -18.50 39.50 5.34
CA LEU A 520 -17.76 38.76 6.36
C LEU A 520 -17.64 39.50 7.68
N ARG A 521 -17.45 40.83 7.65
CA ARG A 521 -17.40 41.65 8.86
C ARG A 521 -18.75 41.69 9.56
N CYS A 522 -19.84 41.85 8.82
CA CYS A 522 -21.20 41.81 9.34
C CYS A 522 -21.50 40.45 10.00
N GLY A 523 -21.24 39.35 9.29
CA GLY A 523 -21.45 38.01 9.84
C GLY A 523 -20.59 37.69 11.07
N ALA A 524 -19.31 38.10 11.05
CA ALA A 524 -18.42 37.94 12.19
C ALA A 524 -18.86 38.79 13.40
N ALA A 525 -19.27 40.04 13.19
CA ALA A 525 -19.77 40.91 14.24
C ALA A 525 -21.05 40.36 14.89
N GLU A 526 -21.98 39.86 14.08
CA GLU A 526 -23.20 39.23 14.59
C GLU A 526 -22.88 37.95 15.37
N THR A 527 -21.95 37.12 14.88
CA THR A 527 -21.51 35.92 15.61
C THR A 527 -20.89 36.28 16.96
N MET A 528 -20.02 37.29 17.02
CA MET A 528 -19.45 37.78 18.29
C MET A 528 -20.48 38.47 19.18
N ARG A 529 -21.58 39.00 18.63
CA ARG A 529 -22.67 39.56 19.42
C ARG A 529 -23.49 38.45 20.10
N LEU A 530 -23.72 37.34 19.40
CA LEU A 530 -24.44 36.18 19.90
C LEU A 530 -23.61 35.34 20.87
N ASP A 531 -22.29 35.23 20.63
CA ASP A 531 -21.35 34.50 21.47
C ASP A 531 -20.07 35.35 21.72
N PRO A 532 -20.11 36.25 22.71
CA PRO A 532 -19.04 37.24 22.91
C PRO A 532 -17.74 36.64 23.46
N PRO A 533 -16.58 37.10 22.96
CA PRO A 533 -15.29 36.76 23.56
C PRO A 533 -15.20 37.18 25.05
N PRO A 534 -14.48 36.43 25.90
CA PRO A 534 -13.64 35.28 25.55
C PRO A 534 -14.39 33.93 25.55
N ALA A 535 -15.68 33.90 25.90
CA ALA A 535 -16.46 32.67 25.91
C ALA A 535 -16.64 32.12 24.48
N GLY A 536 -16.93 33.03 23.54
CA GLY A 536 -16.99 32.75 22.12
C GLY A 536 -15.72 33.14 21.35
N PRO A 537 -15.66 32.78 20.06
CA PRO A 537 -14.53 33.10 19.19
C PRO A 537 -14.47 34.59 18.84
N SER A 538 -13.25 35.16 18.79
CA SER A 538 -13.03 36.48 18.20
C SER A 538 -12.58 36.37 16.74
N TYR A 539 -12.94 37.37 15.92
CA TYR A 539 -12.64 37.37 14.49
C TYR A 539 -11.95 38.67 14.05
N SER A 540 -11.13 38.55 13.00
CA SER A 540 -10.60 39.68 12.25
C SER A 540 -10.62 39.38 10.76
N ILE A 541 -11.39 40.18 10.03
CA ILE A 541 -11.47 40.09 8.57
C ILE A 541 -10.47 41.09 7.98
N VAL A 542 -9.43 40.54 7.34
CA VAL A 542 -8.29 41.28 6.84
C VAL A 542 -8.33 41.30 5.31
N PRO A 543 -8.79 42.39 4.67
CA PRO A 543 -8.61 42.54 3.23
C PRO A 543 -7.10 42.59 2.93
N PHE A 544 -6.63 41.67 2.09
CA PHE A 544 -5.20 41.43 1.94
C PHE A 544 -4.78 41.41 0.47
N GLN A 545 -4.09 42.47 0.06
CA GLN A 545 -3.56 42.64 -1.29
C GLN A 545 -2.08 43.01 -1.24
N PRO A 546 -1.22 42.13 -0.70
CA PRO A 546 0.20 42.41 -0.64
C PRO A 546 0.79 42.57 -2.05
N ALA A 547 1.78 43.45 -2.17
CA ALA A 547 2.61 43.49 -3.36
C ALA A 547 3.34 42.15 -3.56
N LYS A 548 3.53 41.76 -4.83
CA LYS A 548 4.28 40.55 -5.16
C LYS A 548 5.69 40.63 -4.58
N PRO A 549 6.15 39.62 -3.81
CA PRO A 549 7.53 39.54 -3.37
C PRO A 549 8.47 39.53 -4.58
N GLN A 550 9.54 40.32 -4.56
CA GLN A 550 10.54 40.30 -5.65
C GLN A 550 11.45 39.07 -5.56
N VAL A 551 11.69 38.60 -4.33
CA VAL A 551 12.53 37.45 -4.01
C VAL A 551 11.83 36.63 -2.93
N ILE A 552 11.82 35.32 -3.10
CA ILE A 552 11.40 34.35 -2.10
C ILE A 552 12.61 33.54 -1.68
N LYS A 553 12.79 33.40 -0.38
CA LYS A 553 13.83 32.56 0.20
C LYS A 553 13.33 31.14 0.36
N LYS A 554 14.17 30.17 0.00
CA LYS A 554 13.87 28.74 0.09
C LYS A 554 15.01 27.99 0.74
N LEU A 555 14.67 26.93 1.47
CA LEU A 555 15.66 25.98 1.96
C LEU A 555 16.23 25.17 0.78
N ASN A 556 17.56 25.22 0.61
CA ASN A 556 18.25 24.48 -0.44
C ASN A 556 18.18 22.97 -0.18
N ASN A 557 17.27 22.29 -0.87
CA ASN A 557 17.01 20.88 -0.67
C ASN A 557 18.16 19.97 -1.13
N SER A 558 19.07 20.43 -2.00
CA SER A 558 20.26 19.66 -2.41
C SER A 558 21.29 19.49 -1.30
N ARG A 559 21.26 20.38 -0.29
CA ARG A 559 22.18 20.37 0.86
C ARG A 559 21.54 19.81 2.14
N THR A 560 20.25 19.48 2.09
CA THR A 560 19.53 18.88 3.21
C THR A 560 19.12 17.44 2.92
N LYS A 561 18.88 16.68 3.98
CA LYS A 561 18.28 15.35 3.95
C LYS A 561 16.77 15.39 4.15
N LEU A 562 16.18 16.58 4.27
CA LEU A 562 14.75 16.77 4.47
C LEU A 562 14.00 16.35 3.20
N MET A 563 13.15 15.34 3.32
CA MET A 563 12.23 14.93 2.26
C MET A 563 10.83 15.38 2.62
N ILE A 564 10.49 16.61 2.23
CA ILE A 564 9.31 17.32 2.74
C ILE A 564 7.98 16.58 2.51
N GLU A 565 7.88 15.79 1.43
CA GLU A 565 6.73 14.95 1.09
C GLU A 565 6.43 13.85 2.14
N TYR A 566 7.41 13.46 2.94
CA TYR A 566 7.28 12.37 3.92
C TYR A 566 7.30 12.86 5.37
N THR A 567 7.36 14.17 5.57
CA THR A 567 7.49 14.79 6.87
C THR A 567 6.12 15.15 7.43
N TYR A 568 5.88 14.76 8.68
CA TYR A 568 4.68 15.16 9.43
C TYR A 568 4.96 16.20 10.51
N CYS A 569 6.21 16.32 10.95
CA CYS A 569 6.60 17.37 11.86
C CYS A 569 8.06 17.77 11.67
N ILE A 570 8.33 19.07 11.70
CA ILE A 570 9.66 19.68 11.71
C ILE A 570 9.79 20.51 12.97
N ARG A 571 10.92 20.39 13.65
CA ARG A 571 11.29 21.25 14.77
C ARG A 571 12.47 22.12 14.39
N PHE A 572 12.39 23.39 14.76
CA PHE A 572 13.43 24.39 14.67
C PHE A 572 13.80 24.82 16.10
N ASP A 573 15.08 24.76 16.47
CA ASP A 573 15.54 25.12 17.82
C ASP A 573 16.83 25.94 17.74
N ARG A 574 16.78 27.22 18.12
CA ARG A 574 17.98 28.09 18.21
C ARG A 574 18.67 28.02 19.58
N ARG A 575 18.05 27.43 20.61
CA ARG A 575 18.61 27.42 21.98
C ARG A 575 19.80 26.49 22.10
N ARG A 576 19.76 25.38 21.36
CA ARG A 576 20.79 24.32 21.43
C ARG A 576 22.08 24.68 20.72
N ASN A 577 22.06 25.69 19.86
CA ASN A 577 23.23 26.03 19.07
C ASN A 577 23.36 27.53 18.72
N PRO A 578 23.60 28.40 19.71
CA PRO A 578 23.72 29.84 19.45
C PRO A 578 24.87 30.19 18.48
N GLN A 579 25.93 29.36 18.44
CA GLN A 579 27.14 29.60 17.64
C GLN A 579 27.03 29.11 16.19
N PHE A 580 26.32 28.00 15.91
CA PHE A 580 26.25 27.38 14.58
C PHE A 580 24.87 27.51 13.90
N GLY A 581 23.93 28.23 14.49
CA GLY A 581 22.62 28.54 13.88
C GLY A 581 21.46 27.68 14.37
N ILE A 582 20.41 27.52 13.56
CA ILE A 582 19.21 26.79 13.95
C ILE A 582 19.42 25.29 13.77
N GLU A 583 19.19 24.51 14.84
CA GLU A 583 19.06 23.06 14.72
C GLU A 583 17.68 22.72 14.15
N ILE A 584 17.64 22.05 12.99
CA ILE A 584 16.40 21.58 12.38
C ILE A 584 16.35 20.05 12.43
N LYS A 585 15.27 19.53 13.03
CA LYS A 585 15.02 18.10 13.14
C LYS A 585 13.72 17.72 12.44
N ASP A 586 13.81 16.69 11.62
CA ASP A 586 12.68 16.08 10.94
C ASP A 586 12.19 14.86 11.72
N PHE A 587 10.88 14.83 11.99
CA PHE A 587 10.20 13.75 12.68
C PHE A 587 9.39 12.91 11.68
N VAL A 588 10.08 12.36 10.68
CA VAL A 588 9.51 11.51 9.62
C VAL A 588 8.68 10.38 10.22
N TYR A 589 7.42 10.25 9.80
CA TYR A 589 6.48 9.21 10.28
C TYR A 589 6.28 9.16 11.80
N SER A 590 6.66 10.21 12.53
CA SER A 590 6.33 10.34 13.94
C SER A 590 5.05 11.14 14.05
N ASP A 591 3.96 10.46 14.35
CA ASP A 591 2.68 11.08 14.74
C ASP A 591 2.72 11.65 16.17
N ARG A 592 3.85 11.55 16.87
CA ARG A 592 4.07 12.08 18.22
C ARG A 592 5.49 12.59 18.39
N ILE A 593 5.68 13.78 18.94
CA ILE A 593 6.98 14.21 19.47
C ILE A 593 7.08 13.69 20.91
N VAL A 594 7.30 12.39 21.09
CA VAL A 594 7.43 11.81 22.46
C VAL A 594 8.79 12.13 23.07
N ASP A 595 9.83 12.25 22.23
CA ASP A 595 11.16 12.65 22.66
C ASP A 595 11.81 13.48 21.56
N GLU A 596 12.04 14.75 21.87
CA GLU A 596 12.77 15.73 21.08
C GLU A 596 14.14 15.24 20.56
N ARG A 597 14.73 14.24 21.22
CA ARG A 597 16.02 13.65 20.84
C ARG A 597 15.92 12.72 19.63
N ASN A 598 14.73 12.21 19.31
CA ASN A 598 14.54 11.22 18.24
C ASN A 598 14.46 11.82 16.84
N GLY A 599 14.34 13.15 16.72
CA GLY A 599 14.29 13.81 15.41
C GLY A 599 15.62 13.66 14.67
N VAL A 600 15.55 13.48 13.35
CA VAL A 600 16.73 13.32 12.50
C VAL A 600 17.22 14.70 12.06
N PRO A 601 18.49 15.08 12.31
CA PRO A 601 19.04 16.32 11.80
C PRO A 601 18.98 16.37 10.28
N ILE A 602 18.53 17.48 9.72
CA ILE A 602 18.35 17.60 8.27
C ILE A 602 19.64 17.95 7.50
N GLY A 603 20.75 18.19 8.17
CA GLY A 603 22.01 18.62 7.53
C GLY A 603 22.14 20.14 7.46
N ASP A 604 22.78 20.65 6.42
CA ASP A 604 23.17 22.05 6.33
C ASP A 604 21.97 22.95 5.98
N VAL A 605 21.73 23.97 6.80
CA VAL A 605 20.61 24.90 6.65
C VAL A 605 21.04 26.07 5.77
N VAL A 606 20.97 25.88 4.45
CA VAL A 606 21.38 26.89 3.45
C VAL A 606 20.16 27.48 2.74
N CYS A 607 20.15 28.80 2.60
CA CYS A 607 19.15 29.54 1.84
C CYS A 607 19.50 29.56 0.35
N GLU A 608 18.48 29.52 -0.50
CA GLU A 608 18.56 29.97 -1.88
C GLU A 608 17.50 31.04 -2.14
N ASP A 609 17.89 32.06 -2.90
CA ASP A 609 16.97 33.11 -3.35
C ASP A 609 16.35 32.69 -4.67
N ILE A 610 15.02 32.86 -4.77
CA ILE A 610 14.25 32.46 -5.94
C ILE A 610 13.39 33.63 -6.37
N LYS A 611 13.37 33.87 -7.68
CA LYS A 611 12.43 34.83 -8.27
C LYS A 611 11.06 34.15 -8.43
N PRO A 612 9.98 34.65 -7.80
CA PRO A 612 8.66 34.08 -8.00
C PRO A 612 8.22 34.20 -9.45
N LYS A 613 7.66 33.12 -9.99
CA LYS A 613 7.12 33.12 -11.35
C LYS A 613 5.90 34.02 -11.41
N GLU A 614 5.59 34.54 -12.60
CA GLU A 614 4.38 35.33 -12.79
C GLU A 614 3.12 34.51 -12.49
N ALA A 615 3.14 33.24 -12.89
CA ALA A 615 2.10 32.27 -12.59
C ALA A 615 1.92 31.97 -11.09
N ASP A 616 2.86 32.33 -10.21
CA ASP A 616 2.78 32.11 -8.77
C ASP A 616 1.95 33.23 -8.08
N TRP A 617 1.81 34.39 -8.71
CA TRP A 617 1.11 35.56 -8.12
C TRP A 617 -0.05 36.06 -8.99
N ARG A 618 -0.97 35.15 -9.34
CA ARG A 618 -2.09 35.46 -10.23
C ARG A 618 -3.21 36.16 -9.48
N PHE A 619 -3.55 37.36 -9.94
CA PHE A 619 -4.78 38.04 -9.55
C PHE A 619 -5.98 37.43 -10.27
N SER A 620 -7.10 37.37 -9.55
CA SER A 620 -8.39 37.17 -10.17
C SER A 620 -8.71 38.35 -11.06
N TYR A 621 -9.30 38.07 -12.22
CA TYR A 621 -9.74 39.09 -13.14
C TYR A 621 -11.14 38.72 -13.61
N ARG A 622 -12.02 39.72 -13.65
CA ARG A 622 -13.27 39.67 -14.41
C ARG A 622 -12.97 40.08 -15.84
N LYS A 623 -13.38 39.30 -16.83
CA LYS A 623 -13.43 39.85 -18.20
C LYS A 623 -14.69 40.70 -18.30
N THR A 624 -14.54 41.97 -18.67
CA THR A 624 -15.67 42.86 -18.94
C THR A 624 -16.43 42.48 -20.22
N THR A 625 -15.79 41.72 -21.10
CA THR A 625 -16.36 41.17 -22.33
C THR A 625 -16.29 39.64 -22.30
N PRO A 626 -17.40 38.91 -22.49
CA PRO A 626 -17.38 37.45 -22.55
C PRO A 626 -16.52 36.98 -23.74
N GLU A 627 -15.56 36.08 -23.48
CA GLU A 627 -14.66 35.51 -24.52
C GLU A 627 -15.36 34.54 -25.48
N LYS A 628 -16.59 34.15 -25.14
CA LYS A 628 -17.43 33.27 -25.94
C LYS A 628 -18.78 33.93 -26.02
N GLU A 629 -19.38 33.96 -27.22
CA GLU A 629 -20.80 34.26 -27.33
C GLU A 629 -21.58 33.40 -26.34
N PRO A 630 -22.60 33.95 -25.66
CA PRO A 630 -23.45 33.17 -24.77
C PRO A 630 -23.89 31.90 -25.51
N LEU A 631 -23.84 30.73 -24.84
CA LEU A 631 -24.20 29.47 -25.50
C LEU A 631 -25.55 29.67 -26.19
N ASN A 632 -25.58 29.40 -27.49
CA ASN A 632 -26.82 29.36 -28.25
C ASN A 632 -27.86 28.59 -27.42
N VAL A 633 -28.98 29.25 -27.09
CA VAL A 633 -30.02 28.72 -26.20
C VAL A 633 -30.49 27.34 -26.67
N GLN A 634 -30.52 27.11 -27.99
CA GLN A 634 -30.87 25.82 -28.59
C GLN A 634 -29.83 24.74 -28.28
N LEU A 635 -28.54 25.08 -28.24
CA LEU A 635 -27.46 24.16 -27.87
C LEU A 635 -27.54 23.78 -26.38
N LEU A 636 -27.86 24.75 -25.51
CA LEU A 636 -28.07 24.49 -24.09
C LEU A 636 -29.29 23.58 -23.88
N GLN A 637 -30.43 23.87 -24.53
CA GLN A 637 -31.63 23.03 -24.51
C GLN A 637 -31.33 21.61 -25.01
N ARG A 638 -30.58 21.45 -26.10
CA ARG A 638 -30.14 20.12 -26.58
C ARG A 638 -29.27 19.38 -25.56
N ARG A 639 -28.33 20.06 -24.91
CA ARG A 639 -27.47 19.45 -23.88
C ARG A 639 -28.28 19.03 -22.65
N LEU A 640 -29.24 19.85 -22.21
CA LEU A 640 -30.14 19.53 -21.12
C LEU A 640 -31.03 18.34 -21.46
N ALA A 641 -31.60 18.30 -22.66
CA ALA A 641 -32.38 17.15 -23.15
C ALA A 641 -31.52 15.87 -23.20
N HIS A 642 -30.27 15.97 -23.67
CA HIS A 642 -29.35 14.84 -23.73
C HIS A 642 -28.92 14.37 -22.33
N GLN A 643 -28.74 15.28 -21.37
CA GLN A 643 -28.46 14.92 -19.97
C GLN A 643 -29.67 14.29 -19.28
N ALA A 644 -30.88 14.78 -19.54
CA ALA A 644 -32.13 14.20 -19.06
C ALA A 644 -32.28 12.76 -19.60
N HIS A 645 -32.07 12.57 -20.91
CA HIS A 645 -32.10 11.25 -21.53
C HIS A 645 -31.02 10.31 -20.96
N ALA A 646 -29.78 10.79 -20.80
CA ALA A 646 -28.70 9.99 -20.24
C ALA A 646 -28.95 9.61 -18.77
N LYS A 647 -29.55 10.49 -17.96
CA LYS A 647 -30.01 10.16 -16.60
C LYS A 647 -31.08 9.08 -16.64
N LEU A 648 -32.06 9.20 -17.54
CA LEU A 648 -33.13 8.22 -17.71
C LEU A 648 -32.55 6.84 -18.07
N VAL A 649 -31.65 6.76 -19.05
CA VAL A 649 -30.98 5.52 -19.47
C VAL A 649 -30.17 4.90 -18.31
N LYS A 650 -29.52 5.72 -17.49
CA LYS A 650 -28.76 5.27 -16.31
C LYS A 650 -29.65 4.74 -15.18
N VAL A 651 -30.86 5.29 -15.03
CA VAL A 651 -31.86 4.80 -14.08
C VAL A 651 -32.44 3.48 -14.59
N VAL A 652 -32.84 3.41 -15.87
CA VAL A 652 -33.40 2.20 -16.50
C VAL A 652 -32.41 1.04 -16.47
N SER A 653 -31.12 1.29 -16.73
CA SER A 653 -30.06 0.26 -16.66
C SER A 653 -29.70 -0.22 -15.25
N ARG A 654 -30.21 0.45 -14.19
CA ARG A 654 -30.00 0.07 -12.79
C ARG A 654 -31.24 -0.55 -12.15
N CYS A 655 -32.40 -0.42 -12.78
CA CYS A 655 -33.62 -1.08 -12.37
C CYS A 655 -33.59 -2.56 -12.77
N SER A 656 -34.15 -3.44 -11.94
CA SER A 656 -34.28 -4.85 -12.31
C SER A 656 -35.22 -4.99 -13.52
N PRO A 657 -35.10 -6.05 -14.33
CA PRO A 657 -35.97 -6.26 -15.50
C PRO A 657 -37.47 -6.18 -15.18
N ALA A 658 -37.88 -6.50 -13.95
CA ALA A 658 -39.26 -6.43 -13.49
C ALA A 658 -39.79 -4.99 -13.37
N VAL A 659 -38.97 -4.02 -12.96
CA VAL A 659 -39.37 -2.61 -12.85
C VAL A 659 -39.50 -1.96 -14.23
N VAL A 660 -38.69 -2.40 -15.19
CA VAL A 660 -38.78 -1.95 -16.59
C VAL A 660 -40.03 -2.50 -17.28
N LEU A 661 -40.51 -3.68 -16.88
CA LEU A 661 -41.76 -4.27 -17.36
C LEU A 661 -42.99 -3.51 -16.82
N ILE A 662 -43.02 -3.18 -15.53
CA ILE A 662 -44.13 -2.43 -14.91
C ILE A 662 -44.26 -1.03 -15.53
N ALA A 663 -43.15 -0.32 -15.73
CA ALA A 663 -43.17 1.01 -16.35
C ALA A 663 -43.65 1.00 -17.82
N ARG A 664 -43.51 -0.13 -18.53
CA ARG A 664 -44.00 -0.29 -19.90
C ARG A 664 -45.48 -0.64 -19.97
N GLU A 665 -46.01 -1.33 -18.97
CA GLU A 665 -47.45 -1.58 -18.84
C GLU A 665 -48.21 -0.29 -18.51
N GLU A 666 -47.65 0.61 -17.69
CA GLU A 666 -48.26 1.91 -17.39
C GLU A 666 -48.20 2.92 -18.56
N GLU A 667 -47.24 2.82 -19.47
CA GLU A 667 -47.20 3.66 -20.69
C GLU A 667 -48.14 3.15 -21.81
N SER A 668 -48.71 1.95 -21.65
CA SER A 668 -49.64 1.34 -22.62
C SER A 668 -51.10 1.32 -22.16
N SER A 669 -51.37 1.90 -21.00
CA SER A 669 -52.69 2.26 -20.47
C SER A 669 -52.87 3.78 -20.49
#